data_AF-A0A5J9T5M0-F1
#
_entry.id   AF-A0A5J9T5M0-F1
#
_cell.length_a   1.000
_cell.length_b   1.000
_cell.length_c   1.000
_cell.angle_alpha   90.00
_cell.angle_beta   90.00
_cell.angle_gamma   90.00
#
_symmetry.space_group_name_H-M   'P 1'
#
loop_
_entity.id
_entity.type
_entity.pdbx_description
1 polymer ?
#
loop_
_entity_poly.entity_id
_entity_poly.type
_entity_poly.pdbx_seq_one_letter_code
_entity_poly.pdbx_strand_id
1 'polypeptide(L)'
;MSSAASAPEVNAPSSFKRKSDDIGWKYGYLADPNNPSKVTCKRCKKEVNGGIYRLKQHVAGIGNTCGKCFHATDEEKAECAQAIQSAQDKKKAKRAHNDDVRKEVNIDGNGDGSVASPLVVDDGSVEVVGSSSRPNTLGPMDKFANPIDPPKDATTTQAKRQQSITAALFKERLWKAKQYLARWMYQSNIAFNAIQNDAFKRFCEAIGRFGPGFEIPPQYELGGKLLKEEVERTKELLRAHEEERVLTGCSVMTDAWSDRKRRSIMNLCSHCQLGTSFLESREASDEPHTAELIFNYVDGCIERMGEENVVQVVTDNASNNMAAKEMLKEKRPRIFWSACATHTINLMLQSIGTDPKFKQTIDKAKAATIFIYSHHRTLALMRKWTKKRDIIRPGITRFASAYLTLQSMHKKRNELRNMTWSSEWTNNNLTKAGKGKAAGTTLGSRAFWNGVSRCLKVFGPLVHLLRMVDSDRASMAFVYGQILSAKKVIKEVVYDNKESEYKPIIEAMDKKMKNRLDGPLQLAAYLLNPFYSYADRGIFLDETIMDGFFTAVETFYHCDGDKQSQVINVDFEKFKKQEGFFGKFAARHGCRDMNFSPAGWWATYGCHTPTLQRMAIRILSLTASASGCERNWSTFEGIHTKKRNRLDVNRLENLVYVQFNARLMEKQEKNKEKNNQIDVLVANDAIHVQDWLIEEAYGPEYPVNVDNDDIIDVETGLAWSMEDEVTEPNRPRRTRTVRELYEDDFKSDSEGDVDVNDEEIEYEDDENEVGVDPMDDLDEDAA
;
A
#
# COMPACT_ATOMS: atom_id res chain seq x y z
N MET A 1 59.88 6.57 -59.62
CA MET A 1 59.61 7.96 -60.01
C MET A 1 58.28 8.36 -59.40
N SER A 2 58.30 9.44 -58.64
CA SER A 2 57.24 10.36 -58.15
C SER A 2 55.80 9.85 -57.99
N SER A 3 55.25 9.79 -56.76
CA SER A 3 54.71 10.89 -55.92
C SER A 3 53.26 11.27 -56.25
N ALA A 4 52.34 11.02 -55.32
CA ALA A 4 51.41 12.03 -54.79
C ALA A 4 50.63 11.45 -53.58
N ALA A 5 50.72 12.14 -52.45
CA ALA A 5 49.99 11.87 -51.22
C ALA A 5 48.56 12.40 -51.34
N SER A 6 47.58 11.64 -50.85
CA SER A 6 46.24 12.13 -50.54
C SER A 6 46.12 12.38 -49.04
N ALA A 7 45.71 13.59 -48.67
CA ALA A 7 45.51 14.06 -47.30
C ALA A 7 44.38 13.31 -46.57
N PRO A 8 44.38 13.25 -45.23
CA PRO A 8 43.30 12.64 -44.48
C PRO A 8 42.07 13.57 -44.47
N GLU A 9 40.90 12.99 -44.76
CA GLU A 9 39.61 13.63 -44.49
C GLU A 9 39.49 13.89 -42.98
N VAL A 10 39.32 15.15 -42.61
CA VAL A 10 39.05 15.57 -41.24
C VAL A 10 37.62 15.14 -40.90
N ASN A 11 37.49 14.08 -40.11
CA ASN A 11 36.24 13.69 -39.47
C ASN A 11 35.66 14.87 -38.67
N ALA A 12 34.42 15.26 -39.00
CA ALA A 12 33.67 16.24 -38.23
C ALA A 12 33.35 15.67 -36.83
N PRO A 13 33.42 16.48 -35.75
CA PRO A 13 33.13 15.98 -34.41
C PRO A 13 31.65 15.60 -34.28
N SER A 14 31.39 14.38 -33.82
CA SER A 14 30.07 13.87 -33.48
C SER A 14 29.38 14.80 -32.48
N SER A 15 28.33 15.50 -32.92
CA SER A 15 27.61 16.42 -32.05
C SER A 15 26.73 15.66 -31.07
N PHE A 16 27.09 15.66 -29.78
CA PHE A 16 26.25 15.11 -28.72
C PHE A 16 24.92 15.87 -28.65
N LYS A 17 23.79 15.19 -28.87
CA LYS A 17 22.43 15.74 -28.84
C LYS A 17 21.63 15.03 -27.76
N ARG A 18 20.86 15.80 -26.98
CA ARG A 18 19.89 15.27 -26.00
C ARG A 18 18.67 14.71 -26.77
N LYS A 19 17.99 13.68 -26.25
CA LYS A 19 16.68 13.23 -26.77
C LYS A 19 15.61 14.28 -26.40
N SER A 20 15.48 15.31 -27.22
CA SER A 20 14.54 16.42 -27.03
C SER A 20 14.24 17.06 -28.38
N ASP A 21 12.95 17.27 -28.66
CA ASP A 21 12.46 17.86 -29.92
C ASP A 21 12.45 19.40 -29.90
N ASP A 22 13.05 20.01 -28.86
CA ASP A 22 13.18 21.46 -28.77
C ASP A 22 13.97 22.00 -29.97
N ILE A 23 13.35 22.95 -30.68
CA ILE A 23 13.91 23.58 -31.88
C ILE A 23 15.32 24.17 -31.65
N GLY A 24 15.67 24.53 -30.41
CA GLY A 24 17.01 25.00 -30.07
C GLY A 24 18.11 23.97 -30.38
N TRP A 25 17.81 22.67 -30.37
CA TRP A 25 18.78 21.62 -30.71
C TRP A 25 19.08 21.53 -32.22
N LYS A 26 18.27 22.19 -33.06
CA LYS A 26 18.67 22.44 -34.45
C LYS A 26 19.92 23.32 -34.50
N TYR A 27 20.04 24.27 -33.58
CA TYR A 27 21.06 25.33 -33.59
C TYR A 27 22.21 25.13 -32.59
N GLY A 28 22.19 24.08 -31.77
CA GLY A 28 23.26 23.76 -30.84
C GLY A 28 23.43 22.29 -30.55
N TYR A 29 24.51 21.97 -29.86
CA TYR A 29 24.85 20.64 -29.37
C TYR A 29 25.49 20.76 -27.98
N LEU A 30 25.49 19.69 -27.20
CA LEU A 30 26.10 19.69 -25.87
C LEU A 30 27.61 19.86 -25.99
N ALA A 31 28.17 20.76 -25.18
CA ALA A 31 29.62 20.93 -25.08
C ALA A 31 30.25 19.79 -24.28
N ASP A 32 29.52 19.24 -23.30
CA ASP A 32 29.94 18.19 -22.40
C ASP A 32 28.74 17.26 -22.11
N PRO A 33 28.84 15.94 -22.37
CA PRO A 33 27.80 14.96 -22.03
C PRO A 33 27.43 14.95 -20.54
N ASN A 34 28.38 15.26 -19.66
CA ASN A 34 28.19 15.26 -18.21
C ASN A 34 27.67 16.60 -17.67
N ASN A 35 27.53 17.63 -18.51
CA ASN A 35 27.04 18.94 -18.11
C ASN A 35 25.97 19.49 -19.07
N PRO A 36 24.68 19.16 -18.84
CA PRO A 36 23.58 19.58 -19.73
C PRO A 36 23.35 21.09 -19.76
N SER A 37 23.98 21.84 -18.86
CA SER A 37 23.89 23.31 -18.83
C SER A 37 24.81 23.98 -19.85
N LYS A 38 25.79 23.27 -20.41
CA LYS A 38 26.73 23.83 -21.40
C LYS A 38 26.36 23.40 -22.81
N VAL A 39 25.94 24.37 -23.62
CA VAL A 39 25.51 24.12 -25.01
C VAL A 39 26.32 25.01 -25.94
N THR A 40 26.82 24.43 -27.02
CA THR A 40 27.61 25.14 -28.04
C THR A 40 26.75 25.49 -29.23
N CYS A 41 26.80 26.76 -29.66
CA CYS A 41 26.10 27.22 -30.85
C CYS A 41 26.75 26.66 -32.12
N LYS A 42 25.97 26.04 -33.01
CA LYS A 42 26.47 25.51 -34.29
C LYS A 42 26.95 26.60 -35.24
N ARG A 43 26.42 27.83 -35.13
CA ARG A 43 26.70 28.95 -36.03
C ARG A 43 27.98 29.69 -35.66
N CYS A 44 28.10 30.19 -34.43
CA CYS A 44 29.24 30.99 -34.00
C CYS A 44 30.25 30.23 -33.11
N LYS A 45 30.01 28.95 -32.84
CA LYS A 45 30.82 28.08 -31.95
C LYS A 45 30.99 28.61 -30.52
N LYS A 46 30.20 29.60 -30.11
CA LYS A 46 30.19 30.12 -28.74
C LYS A 46 29.51 29.12 -27.81
N GLU A 47 30.15 28.88 -26.68
CA GLU A 47 29.55 28.13 -25.58
C GLU A 47 28.65 29.05 -24.74
N VAL A 48 27.42 28.59 -24.49
CA VAL A 48 26.47 29.24 -23.60
C VAL A 48 26.23 28.38 -22.37
N ASN A 49 26.38 29.00 -21.20
CA ASN A 49 26.07 28.40 -19.90
C ASN A 49 24.62 28.71 -19.54
N GLY A 50 23.79 27.68 -19.33
CA GLY A 50 22.38 27.73 -18.92
C GLY A 50 21.41 27.05 -19.90
N GLY A 51 21.88 26.06 -20.65
CA GLY A 51 21.05 25.13 -21.41
C GLY A 51 20.42 25.68 -22.69
N ILE A 52 19.51 24.89 -23.27
CA ILE A 52 18.92 25.13 -24.59
C ILE A 52 18.11 26.44 -24.67
N TYR A 53 17.50 26.86 -23.57
CA TYR A 53 16.75 28.11 -23.49
C TYR A 53 17.66 29.33 -23.72
N ARG A 54 18.85 29.36 -23.09
CA ARG A 54 19.82 30.45 -23.31
C ARG A 54 20.47 30.38 -24.69
N LEU A 55 20.60 29.19 -25.26
CA LEU A 55 21.00 29.06 -26.66
C LEU A 55 19.96 29.71 -27.59
N LYS A 56 18.66 29.47 -27.39
CA LYS A 56 17.60 30.13 -28.17
C LYS A 56 17.65 31.65 -28.03
N GLN A 57 17.93 32.18 -26.83
CA GLN A 57 18.15 33.62 -26.60
C GLN A 57 19.36 34.15 -27.38
N HIS A 58 20.47 33.41 -27.36
CA HIS A 58 21.70 33.74 -28.08
C HIS A 58 21.47 33.79 -29.60
N VAL A 59 20.81 32.76 -30.16
CA VAL A 59 20.49 32.66 -31.59
C VAL A 59 19.47 33.71 -32.01
N ALA A 60 18.40 33.93 -31.23
CA ALA A 60 17.40 34.96 -31.47
C ALA A 60 17.93 36.39 -31.32
N GLY A 61 19.05 36.58 -30.60
CA GLY A 61 19.57 37.91 -30.26
C GLY A 61 18.69 38.68 -29.27
N ILE A 62 17.88 37.96 -28.48
CA ILE A 62 16.90 38.50 -27.53
C ILE A 62 17.34 38.20 -26.10
N GLY A 63 17.33 39.22 -25.24
CA GLY A 63 17.72 39.13 -23.83
C GLY A 63 19.14 39.67 -23.56
N ASN A 64 19.40 40.02 -22.30
CA ASN A 64 20.65 40.66 -21.87
C ASN A 64 21.66 39.69 -21.23
N THR A 65 21.27 38.42 -21.07
CA THR A 65 22.00 37.40 -20.29
C THR A 65 23.02 36.62 -21.11
N CYS A 66 22.94 36.66 -22.44
CA CYS A 66 23.90 36.03 -23.34
C CYS A 66 24.19 36.95 -24.54
N GLY A 67 25.46 37.09 -24.93
CA GLY A 67 25.83 37.93 -26.08
C GLY A 67 25.26 37.35 -27.38
N LYS A 68 24.77 38.18 -28.29
CA LYS A 68 24.02 37.79 -29.51
C LYS A 68 24.86 36.97 -30.50
N CYS A 69 24.20 36.10 -31.27
CA CYS A 69 24.83 35.41 -32.39
C CYS A 69 24.89 36.31 -33.63
N PHE A 70 26.09 36.66 -34.08
CA PHE A 70 26.28 37.43 -35.32
C PHE A 70 26.22 36.59 -36.59
N HIS A 71 26.20 35.25 -36.46
CA HIS A 71 26.21 34.30 -37.57
C HIS A 71 24.86 33.56 -37.75
N ALA A 72 23.83 33.90 -36.97
CA ALA A 72 22.49 33.36 -37.17
C ALA A 72 21.78 34.11 -38.31
N THR A 73 21.08 33.40 -39.18
CA THR A 73 20.26 34.02 -40.23
C THR A 73 19.03 34.69 -39.61
N ASP A 74 18.39 35.59 -40.36
CA ASP A 74 17.18 36.26 -39.85
C ASP A 74 16.00 35.29 -39.69
N GLU A 75 15.95 34.22 -40.49
CA GLU A 75 15.00 33.10 -40.34
C GLU A 75 15.24 32.34 -39.02
N GLU A 76 16.49 31.99 -38.70
CA GLU A 76 16.84 31.29 -37.46
C GLU A 76 16.58 32.13 -36.20
N LYS A 77 16.85 33.44 -36.31
CA LYS A 77 16.51 34.40 -35.25
C LYS A 77 15.01 34.42 -35.02
N ALA A 78 14.22 34.50 -36.10
CA ALA A 78 12.77 34.51 -36.05
C ALA A 78 12.21 33.21 -35.46
N GLU A 79 12.72 32.04 -35.86
CA GLU A 79 12.30 30.75 -35.32
C GLU A 79 12.56 30.63 -33.81
N CYS A 80 13.77 30.96 -33.36
CA CYS A 80 14.10 30.92 -31.94
C CYS A 80 13.31 31.96 -31.14
N ALA A 81 13.11 33.16 -31.70
CA ALA A 81 12.29 34.21 -31.09
C ALA A 81 10.82 33.78 -30.96
N GLN A 82 10.25 33.19 -32.03
CA GLN A 82 8.89 32.69 -32.06
C GLN A 82 8.69 31.54 -31.07
N ALA A 83 9.66 30.63 -30.95
CA ALA A 83 9.60 29.55 -29.96
C ALA A 83 9.62 30.09 -28.51
N ILE A 84 10.44 31.10 -28.22
CA ILE A 84 10.46 31.76 -26.90
C ILE A 84 9.14 32.50 -26.65
N GLN A 85 8.65 33.25 -27.63
CA GLN A 85 7.42 34.04 -27.52
C GLN A 85 6.20 33.14 -27.35
N SER A 86 6.08 32.08 -28.15
CA SER A 86 5.01 31.08 -28.04
C SER A 86 4.99 30.43 -26.66
N ALA A 87 6.14 30.10 -26.08
CA ALA A 87 6.23 29.56 -24.72
C ALA A 87 5.78 30.60 -23.65
N GLN A 88 6.15 31.87 -23.82
CA GLN A 88 5.71 32.95 -22.93
C GLN A 88 4.20 33.21 -23.04
N ASP A 89 3.65 33.18 -24.24
CA ASP A 89 2.22 33.40 -24.48
C ASP A 89 1.39 32.24 -23.96
N LYS A 90 1.83 30.98 -24.14
CA LYS A 90 1.23 29.81 -23.48
C LYS A 90 1.20 29.97 -21.96
N LYS A 91 2.28 30.49 -21.35
CA LYS A 91 2.35 30.75 -19.90
C LYS A 91 1.40 31.87 -19.46
N LYS A 92 1.28 32.95 -20.23
CA LYS A 92 0.34 34.05 -19.97
C LYS A 92 -1.12 33.57 -20.09
N ALA A 93 -1.44 32.83 -21.15
CA ALA A 93 -2.77 32.26 -21.37
C ALA A 93 -3.18 31.32 -20.23
N LYS A 94 -2.26 30.46 -19.75
CA LYS A 94 -2.50 29.59 -18.60
C LYS A 94 -2.79 30.38 -17.31
N ARG A 95 -2.08 31.49 -17.09
CA ARG A 95 -2.32 32.38 -15.93
C ARG A 95 -3.68 33.07 -16.03
N ALA A 96 -4.01 33.63 -17.19
CA ALA A 96 -5.30 34.28 -17.43
C ALA A 96 -6.46 33.30 -17.21
N HIS A 97 -6.37 32.08 -17.76
CA HIS A 97 -7.37 31.04 -17.53
C HIS A 97 -7.52 30.69 -16.04
N ASN A 98 -6.42 30.51 -15.31
CA ASN A 98 -6.46 30.23 -13.87
C ASN A 98 -7.11 31.38 -13.08
N ASP A 99 -6.84 32.63 -13.46
CA ASP A 99 -7.42 33.80 -12.80
C ASP A 99 -8.91 33.92 -13.10
N ASP A 100 -9.35 33.59 -14.32
CA ASP A 100 -10.77 33.57 -14.68
C ASP A 100 -11.52 32.47 -13.91
N VAL A 101 -10.96 31.24 -13.82
CA VAL A 101 -11.52 30.17 -12.98
C VAL A 101 -11.60 30.59 -11.50
N ARG A 102 -10.62 31.35 -10.99
CA ARG A 102 -10.65 31.87 -9.61
C ARG A 102 -11.76 32.91 -9.42
N LYS A 103 -12.05 33.76 -10.42
CA LYS A 103 -13.14 34.76 -10.36
C LYS A 103 -14.52 34.11 -10.29
N GLU A 104 -14.69 32.90 -10.82
CA GLU A 104 -15.95 32.14 -10.74
C GLU A 104 -16.26 31.59 -9.34
N VAL A 105 -15.30 31.62 -8.41
CA VAL A 105 -15.51 31.12 -7.05
C VAL A 105 -16.31 32.13 -6.23
N ASN A 106 -17.61 31.88 -6.07
CA ASN A 106 -18.48 32.67 -5.21
C ASN A 106 -18.92 31.87 -3.98
N ILE A 107 -18.30 32.14 -2.83
CA ILE A 107 -18.67 31.55 -1.53
C ILE A 107 -19.54 32.46 -0.68
N ASP A 108 -19.66 33.74 -1.05
CA ASP A 108 -20.45 34.72 -0.33
C ASP A 108 -21.91 34.62 -0.75
N GLY A 109 -22.83 34.71 0.21
CA GLY A 109 -24.26 34.45 0.02
C GLY A 109 -25.01 35.41 -0.91
N ASN A 110 -24.34 36.30 -1.63
CA ASN A 110 -24.99 37.16 -2.62
C ASN A 110 -25.17 36.38 -3.93
N GLY A 111 -26.30 35.69 -4.02
CA GLY A 111 -26.88 35.34 -5.31
C GLY A 111 -27.55 36.58 -5.90
N ASP A 112 -26.91 37.21 -6.88
CA ASP A 112 -27.53 37.63 -8.14
C ASP A 112 -26.41 38.09 -9.11
N GLY A 113 -26.57 37.75 -10.38
CA GLY A 113 -25.61 37.98 -11.45
C GLY A 113 -25.50 39.45 -11.83
N SER A 114 -24.58 40.19 -11.19
CA SER A 114 -24.00 41.38 -11.82
C SER A 114 -22.71 40.99 -12.54
N VAL A 115 -22.81 40.98 -13.87
CA VAL A 115 -21.70 40.87 -14.80
C VAL A 115 -20.66 41.94 -14.44
N ALA A 116 -19.49 41.53 -13.97
CA ALA A 116 -18.35 42.43 -13.90
C ALA A 116 -17.91 42.72 -15.34
N SER A 117 -18.27 43.90 -15.86
CA SER A 117 -17.76 44.39 -17.14
C SER A 117 -16.23 44.54 -17.09
N PRO A 118 -15.52 44.33 -18.21
CA PRO A 118 -14.08 44.38 -18.25
C PRO A 118 -13.59 45.83 -18.18
N LEU A 119 -12.84 46.17 -17.13
CA LEU A 119 -12.08 47.42 -17.08
C LEU A 119 -10.80 47.24 -17.89
N VAL A 120 -10.82 47.85 -19.06
CA VAL A 120 -9.65 48.20 -19.87
C VAL A 120 -8.71 49.03 -19.00
N VAL A 121 -7.46 48.59 -18.89
CA VAL A 121 -6.38 49.38 -18.31
C VAL A 121 -5.92 50.37 -19.37
N ASP A 122 -6.14 51.66 -19.12
CA ASP A 122 -5.39 52.73 -19.75
C ASP A 122 -4.86 53.70 -18.68
N ASP A 123 -3.70 54.25 -19.00
CA ASP A 123 -2.70 54.93 -18.19
C ASP A 123 -3.11 56.34 -17.70
N GLY A 124 -2.50 56.82 -16.61
CA GLY A 124 -2.48 58.25 -16.27
C GLY A 124 -3.24 58.72 -15.01
N SER A 125 -2.52 58.68 -13.87
CA SER A 125 -2.47 59.66 -12.76
C SER A 125 -3.73 60.39 -12.20
N VAL A 126 -3.73 60.43 -10.85
CA VAL A 126 -4.29 61.41 -9.88
C VAL A 126 -5.63 61.07 -9.20
N GLU A 127 -5.57 61.24 -7.87
CA GLU A 127 -6.47 60.95 -6.76
C GLU A 127 -7.95 61.29 -6.97
N VAL A 128 -8.85 60.47 -6.39
CA VAL A 128 -9.79 60.84 -5.30
C VAL A 128 -10.61 59.62 -4.85
N VAL A 129 -10.64 59.49 -3.52
CA VAL A 129 -11.45 58.67 -2.60
C VAL A 129 -12.79 58.13 -3.13
N GLY A 130 -13.00 56.81 -3.02
CA GLY A 130 -14.31 56.17 -3.14
C GLY A 130 -14.23 54.63 -3.24
N SER A 131 -14.59 53.94 -2.17
CA SER A 131 -14.58 52.48 -1.95
C SER A 131 -14.77 51.56 -3.17
N SER A 132 -13.69 50.91 -3.62
CA SER A 132 -13.77 49.70 -4.45
C SER A 132 -13.95 48.47 -3.55
N SER A 133 -15.06 47.75 -3.67
CA SER A 133 -15.31 46.53 -2.91
C SER A 133 -14.32 45.43 -3.32
N ARG A 134 -13.28 45.22 -2.51
CA ARG A 134 -12.60 43.92 -2.44
C ARG A 134 -13.49 42.97 -1.62
N PRO A 135 -13.52 41.65 -1.91
CA PRO A 135 -14.14 40.70 -0.99
C PRO A 135 -13.42 40.82 0.36
N ASN A 136 -14.15 41.21 1.41
CA ASN A 136 -13.59 41.33 2.76
C ASN A 136 -13.18 39.93 3.25
N THR A 137 -11.92 39.58 3.08
CA THR A 137 -11.26 38.50 3.80
C THR A 137 -11.02 38.96 5.23
N LEU A 138 -11.61 38.26 6.20
CA LEU A 138 -11.36 38.52 7.63
C LEU A 138 -9.86 38.39 7.91
N GLY A 139 -9.24 39.47 8.36
CA GLY A 139 -7.84 39.56 8.70
C GLY A 139 -7.59 39.21 10.18
N PRO A 140 -6.31 39.10 10.60
CA PRO A 140 -5.95 38.85 11.99
C PRO A 140 -6.52 39.87 12.99
N MET A 141 -6.78 41.11 12.53
CA MET A 141 -7.37 42.18 13.33
C MET A 141 -8.82 41.93 13.76
N ASP A 142 -9.57 41.10 13.03
CA ASP A 142 -10.97 40.81 13.36
C ASP A 142 -11.12 39.93 14.61
N LYS A 143 -10.02 39.31 15.09
CA LYS A 143 -9.97 38.63 16.38
C LYS A 143 -9.92 39.60 17.58
N PHE A 144 -9.48 40.84 17.36
CA PHE A 144 -9.28 41.85 18.41
C PHE A 144 -10.42 42.89 18.49
N ALA A 145 -11.34 42.89 17.51
CA ALA A 145 -12.43 43.87 17.42
C ALA A 145 -13.74 43.47 18.14
N ASN A 146 -13.71 42.45 19.00
CA ASN A 146 -14.80 42.20 19.95
C ASN A 146 -14.44 42.83 21.30
N PRO A 147 -15.26 43.74 21.86
CA PRO A 147 -14.99 44.31 23.17
C PRO A 147 -14.88 43.21 24.23
N ILE A 148 -13.75 43.23 24.95
CA ILE A 148 -13.54 42.48 26.18
C ILE A 148 -14.34 43.18 27.28
N ASP A 149 -15.13 42.40 28.02
CA ASP A 149 -16.00 42.69 29.17
C ASP A 149 -17.43 43.25 28.91
N PRO A 150 -18.50 42.54 29.36
CA PRO A 150 -19.81 43.14 29.51
C PRO A 150 -19.91 43.94 30.82
N PRO A 151 -20.59 45.11 30.85
CA PRO A 151 -20.90 45.81 32.10
C PRO A 151 -21.82 44.93 32.95
N LYS A 152 -21.48 44.81 34.24
CA LYS A 152 -22.38 44.30 35.26
C LYS A 152 -23.54 45.29 35.41
N ASP A 153 -24.76 44.75 35.52
CA ASP A 153 -26.03 45.44 35.77
C ASP A 153 -26.82 45.91 34.53
N ALA A 154 -27.57 44.98 33.95
CA ALA A 154 -28.85 45.29 33.29
C ALA A 154 -29.83 44.14 33.51
N THR A 155 -30.90 44.48 34.22
CA THR A 155 -32.06 43.66 34.56
C THR A 155 -32.71 42.99 33.36
N THR A 156 -33.20 41.77 33.62
CA THR A 156 -34.10 40.94 32.82
C THR A 156 -34.96 41.73 31.83
N THR A 157 -34.73 41.47 30.54
CA THR A 157 -35.58 41.64 29.33
C THR A 157 -34.88 42.38 28.19
N GLN A 158 -33.68 41.96 27.77
CA GLN A 158 -33.14 42.31 26.44
C GLN A 158 -31.99 41.40 25.95
N ALA A 159 -32.02 40.11 26.31
CA ALA A 159 -31.08 39.12 25.80
C ALA A 159 -31.71 38.22 24.72
N LYS A 160 -32.36 38.80 23.70
CA LYS A 160 -32.50 38.10 22.41
C LYS A 160 -31.19 38.26 21.66
N ARG A 161 -30.24 37.40 22.03
CA ARG A 161 -28.99 37.09 21.33
C ARG A 161 -29.10 37.36 19.83
N GLN A 162 -28.35 38.33 19.32
CA GLN A 162 -27.98 38.45 17.92
C GLN A 162 -27.06 37.27 17.55
N GLN A 163 -27.60 36.05 17.51
CA GLN A 163 -26.90 34.81 17.16
C GLN A 163 -27.37 34.20 15.84
N SER A 164 -28.18 34.90 15.02
CA SER A 164 -28.88 34.25 13.89
C SER A 164 -28.41 34.60 12.48
N ILE A 165 -27.64 35.67 12.24
CA ILE A 165 -27.24 36.07 10.87
C ILE A 165 -25.82 35.60 10.53
N THR A 166 -24.84 35.90 11.38
CA THR A 166 -23.44 35.51 11.17
C THR A 166 -23.27 34.00 11.09
N ALA A 167 -23.93 33.25 11.98
CA ALA A 167 -23.91 31.78 11.95
C ALA A 167 -24.56 31.19 10.70
N ALA A 168 -25.63 31.81 10.19
CA ALA A 168 -26.30 31.39 8.96
C ALA A 168 -25.42 31.66 7.72
N LEU A 169 -24.79 32.83 7.64
CA LEU A 169 -23.85 33.19 6.57
C LEU A 169 -22.61 32.28 6.58
N PHE A 170 -22.05 31.98 7.75
CA PHE A 170 -20.96 31.00 7.87
C PHE A 170 -21.39 29.60 7.45
N LYS A 171 -22.63 29.19 7.76
CA LYS A 171 -23.18 27.90 7.33
C LYS A 171 -23.35 27.83 5.81
N GLU A 172 -23.78 28.91 5.17
CA GLU A 172 -23.90 29.01 3.72
C GLU A 172 -22.54 29.00 3.02
N ARG A 173 -21.59 29.81 3.48
CA ARG A 173 -20.19 29.81 3.01
C ARG A 173 -19.57 28.41 3.11
N LEU A 174 -19.74 27.76 4.27
CA LEU A 174 -19.27 26.40 4.50
C LEU A 174 -19.93 25.39 3.53
N TRP A 175 -21.23 25.55 3.25
CA TRP A 175 -21.94 24.70 2.31
C TRP A 175 -21.44 24.86 0.88
N LYS A 176 -21.23 26.11 0.41
CA LYS A 176 -20.65 26.37 -0.92
C LYS A 176 -19.24 25.79 -1.05
N ALA A 177 -18.39 25.95 -0.03
CA ALA A 177 -17.06 25.33 0.00
C ALA A 177 -17.13 23.79 -0.11
N LYS A 178 -18.06 23.15 0.60
CA LYS A 178 -18.31 21.70 0.49
C LYS A 178 -18.77 21.29 -0.91
N GLN A 179 -19.55 22.12 -1.60
CA GLN A 179 -19.96 21.83 -2.99
C GLN A 179 -18.79 21.86 -3.96
N TYR A 180 -17.86 22.82 -3.84
CA TYR A 180 -16.64 22.83 -4.67
C TYR A 180 -15.77 21.59 -4.43
N LEU A 181 -15.57 21.20 -3.17
CA LEU A 181 -14.89 19.95 -2.83
C LEU A 181 -15.59 18.73 -3.46
N ALA A 182 -16.92 18.64 -3.32
CA ALA A 182 -17.70 17.54 -3.88
C ALA A 182 -17.57 17.46 -5.40
N ARG A 183 -17.67 18.59 -6.12
CA ARG A 183 -17.50 18.64 -7.59
C ARG A 183 -16.12 18.10 -8.00
N TRP A 184 -15.05 18.58 -7.37
CA TRP A 184 -13.69 18.10 -7.65
C TRP A 184 -13.56 16.60 -7.41
N MET A 185 -14.07 16.08 -6.27
CA MET A 185 -14.01 14.65 -5.96
C MET A 185 -14.79 13.81 -6.97
N TYR A 186 -15.98 14.25 -7.38
CA TYR A 186 -16.82 13.51 -8.33
C TYR A 186 -16.24 13.51 -9.74
N GLN A 187 -15.74 14.66 -10.21
CA GLN A 187 -15.13 14.80 -11.54
C GLN A 187 -13.80 14.04 -11.63
N SER A 188 -13.01 14.06 -10.56
CA SER A 188 -11.69 13.43 -10.53
C SER A 188 -11.72 11.96 -10.06
N ASN A 189 -12.91 11.41 -9.80
CA ASN A 189 -13.12 10.06 -9.28
C ASN A 189 -12.27 9.76 -8.02
N ILE A 190 -12.22 10.71 -7.09
CA ILE A 190 -11.50 10.57 -5.82
C ILE A 190 -12.39 9.79 -4.84
N ALA A 191 -11.82 8.74 -4.25
CA ALA A 191 -12.53 7.94 -3.27
C ALA A 191 -12.90 8.79 -2.03
N PHE A 192 -14.11 8.62 -1.49
CA PHE A 192 -14.61 9.43 -0.37
C PHE A 192 -13.80 9.28 0.91
N ASN A 193 -13.05 8.19 1.07
CA ASN A 193 -12.15 8.01 2.20
C ASN A 193 -10.89 8.90 2.12
N ALA A 194 -10.56 9.48 0.97
CA ALA A 194 -9.37 10.34 0.82
C ALA A 194 -9.37 11.56 1.76
N ILE A 195 -10.55 12.10 2.08
CA ILE A 195 -10.70 13.26 2.98
C ILE A 195 -10.58 12.90 4.47
N GLN A 196 -10.50 11.60 4.81
CA GLN A 196 -10.37 11.16 6.20
C GLN A 196 -8.93 11.25 6.72
N ASN A 197 -7.94 11.37 5.81
CA ASN A 197 -6.54 11.51 6.17
C ASN A 197 -6.27 12.89 6.81
N ASP A 198 -5.49 12.92 7.89
CA ASP A 198 -5.08 14.16 8.56
C ASP A 198 -4.21 15.07 7.68
N ALA A 199 -3.48 14.53 6.71
CA ALA A 199 -2.78 15.30 5.68
C ALA A 199 -3.76 16.17 4.87
N PHE A 200 -4.95 15.66 4.52
CA PHE A 200 -5.97 16.45 3.84
C PHE A 200 -6.51 17.56 4.74
N LYS A 201 -6.77 17.25 6.03
CA LYS A 201 -7.21 18.26 7.01
C LYS A 201 -6.18 19.37 7.18
N ARG A 202 -4.89 19.01 7.31
CA ARG A 202 -3.76 19.94 7.40
C ARG A 202 -3.61 20.77 6.12
N PHE A 203 -3.81 20.17 4.95
CA PHE A 203 -3.81 20.89 3.67
C PHE A 203 -4.94 21.92 3.59
N CYS A 204 -6.18 21.57 3.99
CA CYS A 204 -7.28 22.52 4.04
C CYS A 204 -7.00 23.69 5.00
N GLU A 205 -6.45 23.41 6.18
CA GLU A 205 -6.05 24.44 7.14
C GLU A 205 -4.93 25.32 6.58
N ALA A 206 -3.94 24.74 5.90
CA ALA A 206 -2.84 25.48 5.28
C ALA A 206 -3.35 26.44 4.20
N ILE A 207 -4.24 25.98 3.31
CA ILE A 207 -4.88 26.85 2.30
C ILE A 207 -5.72 27.93 2.98
N GLY A 208 -6.51 27.56 4.00
CA GLY A 208 -7.33 28.52 4.74
C GLY A 208 -6.51 29.63 5.40
N ARG A 209 -5.31 29.31 5.91
CA ARG A 209 -4.37 30.28 6.49
C ARG A 209 -3.63 31.10 5.46
N PHE A 210 -3.27 30.52 4.31
CA PHE A 210 -2.64 31.25 3.21
C PHE A 210 -3.59 32.30 2.62
N GLY A 211 -4.86 31.92 2.43
CA GLY A 211 -5.89 32.78 1.87
C GLY A 211 -5.91 32.80 0.33
N PRO A 212 -6.65 33.75 -0.27
CA PRO A 212 -6.72 33.90 -1.72
C PRO A 212 -5.34 34.15 -2.35
N GLY A 213 -5.11 33.59 -3.53
CA GLY A 213 -3.84 33.74 -4.26
C GLY A 213 -2.90 32.53 -4.19
N PHE A 214 -3.24 31.49 -3.42
CA PHE A 214 -2.47 30.23 -3.41
C PHE A 214 -2.35 29.65 -4.83
N GLU A 215 -1.12 29.59 -5.36
CA GLU A 215 -0.83 28.97 -6.64
C GLU A 215 -0.66 27.46 -6.48
N ILE A 216 -1.41 26.69 -7.27
CA ILE A 216 -1.34 25.23 -7.25
C ILE A 216 0.00 24.80 -7.88
N PRO A 217 0.79 23.92 -7.23
CA PRO A 217 2.04 23.45 -7.79
C PRO A 217 1.80 22.66 -9.09
N PRO A 218 2.64 22.83 -10.12
CA PRO A 218 2.57 22.03 -11.34
C PRO A 218 2.93 20.55 -11.06
N GLN A 219 2.50 19.67 -11.96
CA GLN A 219 2.65 18.22 -11.81
C GLN A 219 4.12 17.77 -11.65
N TYR A 220 5.06 18.37 -12.40
CA TYR A 220 6.48 18.01 -12.29
C TYR A 220 7.09 18.42 -10.94
N GLU A 221 6.58 19.48 -10.31
CA GLU A 221 7.03 19.89 -8.98
C GLU A 221 6.54 18.90 -7.92
N LEU A 222 5.29 18.43 -8.04
CA LEU A 222 4.71 17.38 -7.20
C LEU A 222 5.43 16.03 -7.36
N GLY A 223 5.73 15.62 -8.60
CA GLY A 223 6.40 14.35 -8.91
C GLY A 223 7.93 14.38 -8.79
N GLY A 224 8.51 15.56 -8.55
CA GLY A 224 9.95 15.80 -8.51
C GLY A 224 10.37 16.36 -7.15
N LYS A 225 10.54 17.69 -7.06
CA LYS A 225 11.11 18.37 -5.89
C LYS A 225 10.33 18.09 -4.60
N LEU A 226 9.01 18.26 -4.60
CA LEU A 226 8.19 18.09 -3.39
C LEU A 226 8.17 16.62 -2.93
N LEU A 227 8.20 15.67 -3.87
CA LEU A 227 8.29 14.26 -3.53
C LEU A 227 9.62 13.93 -2.84
N LYS A 228 10.74 14.46 -3.35
CA LYS A 228 12.07 14.29 -2.72
C LYS A 228 12.11 14.90 -1.31
N GLU A 229 11.58 16.11 -1.14
CA GLU A 229 11.48 16.75 0.17
C GLU A 229 10.61 15.94 1.14
N GLU A 230 9.52 15.34 0.67
CA GLU A 230 8.64 14.51 1.48
C GLU A 230 9.27 13.16 1.86
N VAL A 231 10.11 12.58 0.98
CA VAL A 231 10.93 11.40 1.30
C VAL A 231 11.90 11.72 2.44
N GLU A 232 12.62 12.84 2.35
CA GLU A 232 13.54 13.28 3.42
C GLU A 232 12.79 13.58 4.73
N ARG A 233 11.64 14.25 4.66
CA ARG A 233 10.77 14.47 5.83
C ARG A 233 10.32 13.14 6.46
N THR A 234 10.05 12.13 5.65
CA THR A 234 9.64 10.80 6.11
C THR A 234 10.80 10.04 6.76
N LYS A 235 12.00 10.11 6.19
CA LYS A 235 13.23 9.57 6.81
C LYS A 235 13.47 10.19 8.19
N GLU A 236 13.33 11.50 8.29
CA GLU A 236 13.45 12.24 9.55
C GLU A 236 12.46 11.75 10.61
N LEU A 237 11.19 11.52 10.24
CA LEU A 237 10.20 10.93 11.14
C LEU A 237 10.53 9.49 11.57
N LEU A 238 11.26 8.75 10.74
CA LEU A 238 11.67 7.38 11.04
C LEU A 238 12.90 7.29 11.95
N ARG A 239 13.57 8.41 12.30
CA ARG A 239 14.68 8.39 13.28
C ARG A 239 14.29 7.76 14.61
N ALA A 240 13.06 7.95 15.08
CA ALA A 240 12.57 7.27 16.29
C ALA A 240 12.57 5.74 16.16
N HIS A 241 12.35 5.20 14.96
CA HIS A 241 12.44 3.75 14.70
C HIS A 241 13.91 3.30 14.64
N GLU A 242 14.80 4.16 14.12
CA GLU A 242 16.24 3.90 14.11
C GLU A 242 16.84 3.90 15.52
N GLU A 243 16.33 4.74 16.43
CA GLU A 243 16.70 4.73 17.84
C GLU A 243 16.12 3.49 18.56
N GLU A 244 14.86 3.16 18.29
CA GLU A 244 14.22 1.98 18.89
C GLU A 244 14.92 0.68 18.48
N ARG A 245 15.32 0.50 17.21
CA ARG A 245 16.05 -0.70 16.77
C ARG A 245 17.39 -0.88 17.50
N VAL A 246 18.03 0.19 17.95
CA VAL A 246 19.28 0.08 18.73
C VAL A 246 18.97 -0.55 20.09
N LEU A 247 17.86 -0.14 20.72
CA LEU A 247 17.41 -0.64 22.01
C LEU A 247 16.87 -2.08 21.92
N THR A 248 15.86 -2.30 21.08
CA THR A 248 15.09 -3.55 21.01
C THR A 248 15.56 -4.51 19.93
N GLY A 249 16.50 -4.09 19.08
CA GLY A 249 16.77 -4.81 17.85
C GLY A 249 15.62 -4.70 16.85
N CYS A 250 15.84 -5.25 15.65
CA CYS A 250 14.82 -5.32 14.61
C CYS A 250 14.84 -6.66 13.86
N SER A 251 13.74 -6.91 13.14
CA SER A 251 13.63 -7.96 12.13
C SER A 251 13.74 -7.36 10.74
N VAL A 252 14.63 -7.88 9.91
CA VAL A 252 14.66 -7.58 8.48
C VAL A 252 13.74 -8.56 7.76
N MET A 253 12.95 -8.07 6.82
CA MET A 253 12.02 -8.87 6.03
C MET A 253 12.25 -8.57 4.56
N THR A 254 12.24 -9.62 3.75
CA THR A 254 12.21 -9.48 2.29
C THR A 254 11.15 -10.37 1.69
N ASP A 255 10.51 -9.85 0.65
CA ASP A 255 9.59 -10.58 -0.19
C ASP A 255 9.83 -10.21 -1.66
N ALA A 256 9.51 -11.14 -2.55
CA ALA A 256 9.65 -10.98 -3.98
C ALA A 256 8.27 -11.05 -4.64
N TRP A 257 8.00 -10.14 -5.57
CA TRP A 257 6.74 -10.09 -6.29
C TRP A 257 6.93 -9.74 -7.76
N SER A 258 6.17 -10.39 -8.63
CA SER A 258 6.13 -10.06 -10.05
C SER A 258 4.90 -9.20 -10.36
N ASP A 259 5.11 -8.04 -10.98
CA ASP A 259 4.04 -7.14 -11.35
C ASP A 259 3.26 -7.59 -12.60
N ARG A 260 2.21 -6.85 -12.95
CA ARG A 260 1.38 -7.13 -14.14
C ARG A 260 2.14 -6.99 -15.47
N LYS A 261 3.30 -6.31 -15.47
CA LYS A 261 4.23 -6.22 -16.60
C LYS A 261 5.31 -7.30 -16.54
N ARG A 262 5.19 -8.28 -15.63
CA ARG A 262 6.18 -9.33 -15.35
C ARG A 262 7.52 -8.79 -14.83
N ARG A 263 7.55 -7.57 -14.29
CA ARG A 263 8.74 -7.05 -13.60
C ARG A 263 8.87 -7.71 -12.24
N SER A 264 10.06 -8.23 -11.93
CA SER A 264 10.33 -8.78 -10.61
C SER A 264 10.80 -7.67 -9.69
N ILE A 265 10.14 -7.51 -8.55
CA ILE A 265 10.49 -6.50 -7.54
C ILE A 265 10.72 -7.22 -6.22
N MET A 266 11.86 -6.96 -5.61
CA MET A 266 12.19 -7.40 -4.25
C MET A 266 12.14 -6.22 -3.31
N ASN A 267 11.41 -6.33 -2.20
CA ASN A 267 11.36 -5.28 -1.21
C ASN A 267 12.11 -5.66 0.08
N LEU A 268 12.51 -4.63 0.81
CA LEU A 268 13.06 -4.72 2.15
C LEU A 268 12.23 -3.88 3.11
N CYS A 269 11.87 -4.50 4.23
CA CYS A 269 11.20 -3.85 5.33
C CYS A 269 11.93 -4.18 6.64
N SER A 270 11.87 -3.26 7.60
CA SER A 270 12.34 -3.51 8.97
C SER A 270 11.19 -3.41 9.96
N HIS A 271 11.11 -4.36 10.89
CA HIS A 271 10.18 -4.32 12.01
C HIS A 271 10.92 -4.09 13.33
N CYS A 272 10.43 -3.13 14.11
CA CYS A 272 10.81 -2.91 15.51
C CYS A 272 9.54 -2.79 16.36
N GLN A 273 9.68 -2.50 17.66
CA GLN A 273 8.55 -2.37 18.57
C GLN A 273 7.54 -1.27 18.16
N LEU A 274 7.99 -0.24 17.42
CA LEU A 274 7.12 0.80 16.88
C LEU A 274 6.32 0.33 15.65
N GLY A 275 6.76 -0.70 14.95
CA GLY A 275 6.07 -1.31 13.82
C GLY A 275 6.99 -1.56 12.62
N THR A 276 6.38 -1.84 11.47
CA THR A 276 7.09 -2.14 10.22
C THR A 276 7.25 -0.91 9.35
N SER A 277 8.49 -0.53 9.06
CA SER A 277 8.84 0.49 8.07
C SER A 277 9.32 -0.16 6.77
N PHE A 278 8.96 0.44 5.64
CA PHE A 278 9.54 0.11 4.34
C PHE A 278 10.89 0.82 4.21
N LEU A 279 11.91 0.07 3.76
CA LEU A 279 13.26 0.58 3.60
C LEU A 279 13.50 0.97 2.14
N GLU A 280 13.44 0.00 1.25
CA GLU A 280 13.75 0.15 -0.17
C GLU A 280 13.18 -1.02 -0.99
N SER A 281 13.16 -0.86 -2.30
CA SER A 281 12.82 -1.91 -3.25
C SER A 281 13.77 -1.93 -4.43
N ARG A 282 14.12 -3.12 -4.90
CA ARG A 282 14.95 -3.33 -6.07
C ARG A 282 14.13 -4.02 -7.15
N GLU A 283 14.17 -3.48 -8.37
CA GLU A 283 13.76 -4.23 -9.55
C GLU A 283 14.87 -5.24 -9.90
N ALA A 284 14.49 -6.50 -10.05
CA ALA A 284 15.35 -7.63 -10.36
C ALA A 284 14.74 -8.44 -11.53
N SER A 285 14.25 -7.73 -12.54
CA SER A 285 13.59 -8.32 -13.72
C SER A 285 14.58 -9.03 -14.66
N ASP A 286 15.82 -8.55 -14.68
CA ASP A 286 16.94 -8.99 -15.51
C ASP A 286 17.78 -10.10 -14.85
N GLU A 287 17.68 -10.25 -13.53
CA GLU A 287 18.41 -11.25 -12.75
C GLU A 287 17.46 -12.34 -12.23
N PRO A 288 17.81 -13.64 -12.36
CA PRO A 288 17.07 -14.67 -11.64
C PRO A 288 17.22 -14.41 -10.14
N HIS A 289 16.13 -14.59 -9.37
CA HIS A 289 16.15 -14.51 -7.91
C HIS A 289 16.95 -15.65 -7.26
N THR A 290 18.26 -15.69 -7.50
CA THR A 290 19.18 -16.70 -6.95
C THR A 290 19.34 -16.51 -5.45
N ALA A 291 19.82 -17.56 -4.79
CA ALA A 291 20.18 -17.48 -3.37
C ALA A 291 21.21 -16.38 -3.09
N GLU A 292 22.18 -16.20 -3.99
CA GLU A 292 23.23 -15.18 -3.88
C GLU A 292 22.68 -13.77 -3.98
N LEU A 293 21.75 -13.52 -4.91
CA LEU A 293 21.11 -12.22 -5.05
C LEU A 293 20.35 -11.83 -3.77
N ILE A 294 19.54 -12.76 -3.27
CA ILE A 294 18.77 -12.57 -2.03
C ILE A 294 19.72 -12.32 -0.85
N PHE A 295 20.77 -13.14 -0.74
CA PHE A 295 21.78 -13.01 0.31
C PHE A 295 22.46 -11.64 0.25
N ASN A 296 23.01 -11.24 -0.89
CA ASN A 296 23.71 -9.95 -1.05
C ASN A 296 22.80 -8.76 -0.75
N TYR A 297 21.53 -8.83 -1.15
CA TYR A 297 20.56 -7.77 -0.90
C TYR A 297 20.22 -7.63 0.58
N VAL A 298 19.96 -8.74 1.28
CA VAL A 298 19.69 -8.76 2.72
C VAL A 298 20.95 -8.38 3.51
N ASP A 299 22.10 -8.88 3.11
CA ASP A 299 23.37 -8.63 3.79
C ASP A 299 23.80 -7.16 3.67
N GLY A 300 23.69 -6.55 2.49
CA GLY A 300 23.91 -5.12 2.32
C GLY A 300 22.95 -4.26 3.15
N CYS A 301 21.70 -4.71 3.33
CA CYS A 301 20.76 -4.06 4.26
C CYS A 301 21.24 -4.15 5.71
N ILE A 302 21.72 -5.32 6.15
CA ILE A 302 22.25 -5.52 7.50
C ILE A 302 23.47 -4.62 7.74
N GLU A 303 24.37 -4.48 6.76
CA GLU A 303 25.54 -3.59 6.86
C GLU A 303 25.13 -2.13 7.05
N ARG A 304 24.13 -1.64 6.30
CA ARG A 304 23.62 -0.27 6.45
C ARG A 304 22.90 -0.04 7.77
N MET A 305 22.24 -1.05 8.32
CA MET A 305 21.50 -0.96 9.58
C MET A 305 22.36 -1.13 10.83
N GLY A 306 23.56 -1.70 10.69
CA GLY A 306 24.41 -2.16 11.79
C GLY A 306 24.01 -3.57 12.22
N GLU A 307 24.96 -4.51 12.16
CA GLU A 307 24.74 -5.92 12.50
C GLU A 307 24.21 -6.08 13.94
N GLU A 308 24.70 -5.27 14.87
CA GLU A 308 24.29 -5.28 16.27
C GLU A 308 22.83 -4.86 16.49
N ASN A 309 22.19 -4.25 15.50
CA ASN A 309 20.79 -3.81 15.55
C ASN A 309 19.85 -4.86 14.96
N VAL A 310 20.34 -5.80 14.15
CA VAL A 310 19.53 -6.84 13.54
C VAL A 310 19.56 -8.10 14.39
N VAL A 311 18.38 -8.63 14.75
CA VAL A 311 18.26 -9.90 15.49
C VAL A 311 17.91 -11.04 14.57
N GLN A 312 17.03 -10.80 13.58
CA GLN A 312 16.63 -11.83 12.64
C GLN A 312 16.34 -11.30 11.24
N VAL A 313 16.36 -12.23 10.29
CA VAL A 313 15.79 -12.13 8.95
C VAL A 313 14.56 -13.04 8.86
N VAL A 314 13.46 -12.56 8.26
CA VAL A 314 12.22 -13.32 8.06
C VAL A 314 11.88 -13.36 6.58
N THR A 315 11.76 -14.55 6.02
CA THR A 315 11.35 -14.77 4.61
C THR A 315 10.33 -15.91 4.51
N ASP A 316 9.76 -16.11 3.33
CA ASP A 316 9.06 -17.35 3.04
C ASP A 316 10.04 -18.56 2.95
N ASN A 317 9.50 -19.73 2.66
CA ASN A 317 10.27 -20.98 2.60
C ASN A 317 10.66 -21.38 1.16
N ALA A 318 10.73 -20.43 0.22
CA ALA A 318 11.23 -20.72 -1.12
C ALA A 318 12.65 -21.29 -1.07
N SER A 319 13.00 -22.17 -2.02
CA SER A 319 14.30 -22.85 -2.05
C SER A 319 15.48 -21.88 -2.03
N ASN A 320 15.36 -20.76 -2.76
CA ASN A 320 16.43 -19.77 -2.87
C ASN A 320 16.61 -18.99 -1.56
N ASN A 321 15.53 -18.72 -0.83
CA ASN A 321 15.60 -18.17 0.53
C ASN A 321 16.28 -19.15 1.51
N MET A 322 16.03 -20.45 1.37
CA MET A 322 16.67 -21.46 2.22
C MET A 322 18.18 -21.59 1.95
N ALA A 323 18.61 -21.42 0.70
CA ALA A 323 20.04 -21.39 0.37
C ALA A 323 20.70 -20.07 0.83
N ALA A 324 20.05 -18.92 0.66
CA ALA A 324 20.52 -17.63 1.17
C ALA A 324 20.66 -17.64 2.71
N LYS A 325 19.77 -18.37 3.40
CA LYS A 325 19.84 -18.59 4.84
C LYS A 325 21.15 -19.27 5.28
N GLU A 326 21.59 -20.29 4.56
CA GLU A 326 22.85 -20.98 4.93
C GLU A 326 24.05 -20.05 4.69
N MET A 327 24.06 -19.28 3.60
CA MET A 327 25.10 -18.26 3.35
C MET A 327 25.15 -17.19 4.45
N LEU A 328 23.99 -16.70 4.91
CA LEU A 328 23.95 -15.72 6.01
C LEU A 328 24.40 -16.33 7.33
N LYS A 329 24.07 -17.58 7.60
CA LYS A 329 24.50 -18.26 8.82
C LYS A 329 26.02 -18.38 8.91
N GLU A 330 26.69 -18.58 7.77
CA GLU A 330 28.15 -18.61 7.69
C GLU A 330 28.77 -17.21 7.90
N LYS A 331 28.26 -16.18 7.22
CA LYS A 331 28.81 -14.81 7.33
C LYS A 331 28.47 -14.14 8.67
N ARG A 332 27.25 -14.33 9.18
CA ARG A 332 26.68 -13.64 10.35
C ARG A 332 26.01 -14.63 11.32
N PRO A 333 26.79 -15.45 12.05
CA PRO A 333 26.28 -16.48 12.94
C PRO A 333 25.46 -15.96 14.13
N ARG A 334 25.46 -14.63 14.38
CA ARG A 334 24.66 -13.98 15.43
C ARG A 334 23.22 -13.69 15.03
N ILE A 335 22.92 -13.69 13.72
CA ILE A 335 21.61 -13.31 13.20
C ILE A 335 20.79 -14.57 12.92
N PHE A 336 19.57 -14.61 13.44
CA PHE A 336 18.65 -15.71 13.16
C PHE A 336 18.03 -15.55 11.77
N TRP A 337 17.80 -16.66 11.07
CA TRP A 337 16.93 -16.66 9.88
C TRP A 337 15.72 -17.55 10.12
N SER A 338 14.56 -16.92 10.25
CA SER A 338 13.30 -17.57 10.60
C SER A 338 12.33 -17.64 9.42
N ALA A 339 11.51 -18.69 9.42
CA ALA A 339 10.44 -18.85 8.45
C ALA A 339 9.27 -17.93 8.79
N CYS A 340 8.65 -17.34 7.77
CA CYS A 340 7.45 -16.53 7.94
C CYS A 340 6.30 -17.35 8.56
N ALA A 341 5.81 -16.90 9.71
CA ALA A 341 4.71 -17.52 10.44
C ALA A 341 3.40 -17.48 9.64
N THR A 342 3.06 -16.36 9.02
CA THR A 342 1.86 -16.22 8.17
C THR A 342 1.85 -17.25 7.05
N HIS A 343 2.96 -17.39 6.33
CA HIS A 343 3.11 -18.38 5.28
C HIS A 343 2.99 -19.81 5.84
N THR A 344 3.69 -20.10 6.94
CA THR A 344 3.71 -21.45 7.52
C THR A 344 2.35 -21.87 8.10
N ILE A 345 1.61 -20.96 8.74
CA ILE A 345 0.24 -21.20 9.23
C ILE A 345 -0.72 -21.39 8.04
N ASN A 346 -0.55 -20.63 6.95
CA ASN A 346 -1.32 -20.84 5.73
C ASN A 346 -1.06 -22.24 5.14
N LEU A 347 0.17 -22.74 5.19
CA LEU A 347 0.51 -24.12 4.82
C LEU A 347 -0.10 -25.18 5.77
N MET A 348 -0.23 -24.88 7.07
CA MET A 348 -0.97 -25.75 8.01
C MET A 348 -2.44 -25.83 7.61
N LEU A 349 -3.08 -24.69 7.40
CA LEU A 349 -4.47 -24.61 6.93
C LEU A 349 -4.66 -25.34 5.60
N GLN A 350 -3.70 -25.23 4.68
CA GLN A 350 -3.69 -25.98 3.44
C GLN A 350 -3.65 -27.49 3.66
N SER A 351 -2.71 -27.96 4.48
CA SER A 351 -2.51 -29.38 4.74
C SER A 351 -3.75 -30.02 5.38
N ILE A 352 -4.42 -29.30 6.29
CA ILE A 352 -5.69 -29.77 6.89
C ILE A 352 -6.83 -29.67 5.88
N GLY A 353 -6.88 -28.61 5.09
CA GLY A 353 -7.91 -28.40 4.06
C GLY A 353 -7.88 -29.42 2.92
N THR A 354 -6.73 -30.07 2.68
CA THR A 354 -6.59 -31.15 1.70
C THR A 354 -7.11 -32.51 2.18
N ASP A 355 -7.31 -32.71 3.48
CA ASP A 355 -7.91 -33.95 4.00
C ASP A 355 -9.35 -34.10 3.44
N PRO A 356 -9.72 -35.29 2.91
CA PRO A 356 -11.03 -35.55 2.31
C PRO A 356 -12.22 -35.09 3.15
N LYS A 357 -12.13 -35.17 4.49
CA LYS A 357 -13.18 -34.73 5.43
C LYS A 357 -13.49 -33.24 5.28
N PHE A 358 -12.49 -32.41 5.01
CA PHE A 358 -12.64 -30.96 4.84
C PHE A 358 -12.75 -30.57 3.38
N LYS A 359 -11.93 -31.18 2.51
CA LYS A 359 -11.85 -30.91 1.08
C LYS A 359 -13.22 -31.01 0.40
N GLN A 360 -13.98 -32.06 0.68
CA GLN A 360 -15.33 -32.22 0.11
C GLN A 360 -16.28 -31.07 0.47
N THR A 361 -16.20 -30.56 1.70
CA THR A 361 -17.04 -29.43 2.14
C THR A 361 -16.58 -28.14 1.46
N ILE A 362 -15.26 -27.91 1.40
CA ILE A 362 -14.67 -26.72 0.77
C ILE A 362 -15.01 -26.69 -0.72
N ASP A 363 -14.87 -27.81 -1.44
CA ASP A 363 -15.12 -27.89 -2.88
C ASP A 363 -16.61 -27.71 -3.20
N LYS A 364 -17.51 -28.28 -2.37
CA LYS A 364 -18.96 -28.04 -2.48
C LYS A 364 -19.33 -26.56 -2.24
N ALA A 365 -18.70 -25.93 -1.24
CA ALA A 365 -18.91 -24.52 -0.96
C ALA A 365 -18.43 -23.65 -2.15
N LYS A 366 -17.24 -23.93 -2.68
CA LYS A 366 -16.70 -23.28 -3.88
C LYS A 366 -17.66 -23.43 -5.06
N ALA A 367 -18.05 -24.65 -5.42
CA ALA A 367 -18.98 -24.93 -6.52
C ALA A 367 -20.31 -24.17 -6.38
N ALA A 368 -20.90 -24.16 -5.18
CA ALA A 368 -22.13 -23.43 -4.91
C ALA A 368 -21.94 -21.91 -5.08
N THR A 369 -20.85 -21.35 -4.57
CA THR A 369 -20.56 -19.91 -4.73
C THR A 369 -20.29 -19.52 -6.18
N ILE A 370 -19.56 -20.33 -6.94
CA ILE A 370 -19.29 -20.11 -8.37
C ILE A 370 -20.62 -20.05 -9.13
N PHE A 371 -21.51 -21.02 -8.93
CA PHE A 371 -22.83 -21.03 -9.58
C PHE A 371 -23.70 -19.80 -9.23
N ILE A 372 -23.70 -19.38 -7.96
CA ILE A 372 -24.45 -18.19 -7.54
C ILE A 372 -23.93 -16.94 -8.25
N TYR A 373 -22.61 -16.81 -8.41
CA TYR A 373 -22.00 -15.62 -8.98
C TYR A 373 -21.85 -15.67 -10.51
N SER A 374 -21.98 -16.84 -11.15
CA SER A 374 -21.79 -16.99 -12.60
C SER A 374 -22.94 -16.42 -13.43
N HIS A 375 -24.12 -16.20 -12.86
CA HIS A 375 -25.26 -15.63 -13.59
C HIS A 375 -25.90 -14.47 -12.84
N HIS A 376 -26.25 -13.41 -13.58
CA HIS A 376 -26.88 -12.22 -13.00
C HIS A 376 -28.19 -12.53 -12.26
N ARG A 377 -28.98 -13.51 -12.75
CA ARG A 377 -30.26 -13.92 -12.14
C ARG A 377 -30.06 -14.64 -10.80
N THR A 378 -29.12 -15.58 -10.71
CA THR A 378 -28.84 -16.31 -9.46
C THR A 378 -28.18 -15.39 -8.42
N LEU A 379 -27.33 -14.47 -8.86
CA LEU A 379 -26.74 -13.44 -8.01
C LEU A 379 -27.79 -12.45 -7.48
N ALA A 380 -28.69 -11.96 -8.35
CA ALA A 380 -29.78 -11.07 -7.93
C ALA A 380 -30.70 -11.76 -6.92
N LEU A 381 -30.99 -13.05 -7.15
CA LEU A 381 -31.80 -13.85 -6.24
C LEU A 381 -31.11 -14.02 -4.88
N MET A 382 -29.81 -14.36 -4.84
CA MET A 382 -29.06 -14.41 -3.58
C MET A 382 -29.10 -13.06 -2.85
N ARG A 383 -28.84 -11.95 -3.55
CA ARG A 383 -28.89 -10.61 -2.97
C ARG A 383 -30.27 -10.22 -2.46
N LYS A 384 -31.36 -10.70 -3.07
CA LYS A 384 -32.73 -10.50 -2.55
C LYS A 384 -32.87 -11.14 -1.17
N TRP A 385 -32.46 -12.40 -1.03
CA TRP A 385 -32.58 -13.17 0.21
C TRP A 385 -31.59 -12.74 1.29
N THR A 386 -30.37 -12.32 0.92
CA THR A 386 -29.33 -11.92 1.88
C THR A 386 -29.38 -10.45 2.28
N LYS A 387 -30.43 -9.71 1.90
CA LYS A 387 -30.60 -8.26 2.13
C LYS A 387 -29.45 -7.44 1.51
N LYS A 388 -29.10 -7.77 0.25
CA LYS A 388 -28.01 -7.19 -0.54
C LYS A 388 -26.61 -7.40 0.03
N ARG A 389 -26.44 -8.34 0.98
CA ARG A 389 -25.13 -8.68 1.54
C ARG A 389 -24.52 -9.83 0.76
N ASP A 390 -23.41 -9.56 0.07
CA ASP A 390 -22.69 -10.56 -0.69
C ASP A 390 -21.98 -11.59 0.21
N ILE A 391 -21.68 -12.75 -0.36
CA ILE A 391 -20.79 -13.75 0.25
C ILE A 391 -19.36 -13.31 -0.02
N ILE A 392 -18.51 -13.27 1.01
CA ILE A 392 -17.07 -13.02 0.84
C ILE A 392 -16.52 -14.08 -0.12
N ARG A 393 -15.86 -13.63 -1.20
CA ARG A 393 -15.31 -14.53 -2.21
C ARG A 393 -13.91 -15.00 -1.80
N PRO A 394 -13.53 -16.24 -2.14
CA PRO A 394 -12.17 -16.68 -1.94
C PRO A 394 -11.24 -15.92 -2.90
N GLY A 395 -10.24 -15.21 -2.38
CA GLY A 395 -9.10 -14.73 -3.16
C GLY A 395 -8.12 -15.86 -3.46
N ILE A 396 -7.34 -15.71 -4.53
CA ILE A 396 -6.41 -16.71 -5.09
C ILE A 396 -5.36 -17.19 -4.08
N THR A 397 -4.89 -16.31 -3.20
CA THR A 397 -3.57 -16.50 -2.57
C THR A 397 -3.54 -16.98 -1.13
N ARG A 398 -4.68 -17.19 -0.41
CA ARG A 398 -4.63 -17.64 1.01
C ARG A 398 -5.79 -18.56 1.41
N PHE A 399 -5.50 -19.67 2.11
CA PHE A 399 -6.50 -20.58 2.69
C PHE A 399 -7.44 -19.89 3.69
N ALA A 400 -6.98 -18.79 4.30
CA ALA A 400 -7.82 -17.91 5.10
C ALA A 400 -9.08 -17.43 4.33
N SER A 401 -9.00 -17.23 3.02
CA SER A 401 -10.11 -16.80 2.18
C SER A 401 -11.20 -17.88 2.04
N ALA A 402 -10.81 -19.16 2.03
CA ALA A 402 -11.76 -20.27 2.07
C ALA A 402 -12.50 -20.30 3.42
N TYR A 403 -11.79 -20.08 4.53
CA TYR A 403 -12.42 -19.93 5.85
C TYR A 403 -13.40 -18.75 5.92
N LEU A 404 -13.00 -17.57 5.41
CA LEU A 404 -13.87 -16.39 5.37
C LEU A 404 -15.12 -16.62 4.52
N THR A 405 -14.97 -17.32 3.40
CA THR A 405 -16.10 -17.74 2.55
C THR A 405 -17.07 -18.63 3.33
N LEU A 406 -16.55 -19.70 3.95
CA LEU A 406 -17.35 -20.61 4.78
C LEU A 406 -18.04 -19.89 5.95
N GLN A 407 -17.34 -18.97 6.62
CA GLN A 407 -17.88 -18.18 7.72
C GLN A 407 -18.99 -17.25 7.23
N SER A 408 -18.79 -16.61 6.09
CA SER A 408 -19.79 -15.75 5.45
C SER A 408 -21.03 -16.54 5.02
N MET A 409 -20.86 -17.74 4.45
CA MET A 409 -21.96 -18.64 4.10
C MET A 409 -22.72 -19.08 5.36
N HIS A 410 -22.00 -19.49 6.41
CA HIS A 410 -22.62 -19.93 7.66
C HIS A 410 -23.43 -18.82 8.35
N LYS A 411 -22.94 -17.57 8.34
CA LYS A 411 -23.69 -16.40 8.83
C LYS A 411 -24.98 -16.12 8.05
N LYS A 412 -25.05 -16.56 6.79
CA LYS A 412 -26.19 -16.40 5.87
C LYS A 412 -26.92 -17.71 5.60
N ARG A 413 -26.73 -18.72 6.46
CA ARG A 413 -27.19 -20.09 6.23
C ARG A 413 -28.69 -20.17 5.99
N ASN A 414 -29.48 -19.49 6.82
CA ASN A 414 -30.93 -19.54 6.75
C ASN A 414 -31.43 -18.86 5.47
N GLU A 415 -30.87 -17.71 5.12
CA GLU A 415 -31.20 -16.97 3.91
C GLU A 415 -30.84 -17.77 2.65
N LEU A 416 -29.64 -18.38 2.61
CA LEU A 416 -29.20 -19.19 1.48
C LEU A 416 -30.03 -20.48 1.32
N ARG A 417 -30.49 -21.08 2.42
CA ARG A 417 -31.36 -22.25 2.39
C ARG A 417 -32.77 -21.89 1.95
N ASN A 418 -33.33 -20.81 2.48
CA ASN A 418 -34.65 -20.32 2.09
C ASN A 418 -34.68 -19.90 0.62
N MET A 419 -33.60 -19.30 0.12
CA MET A 419 -33.43 -19.01 -1.30
C MET A 419 -33.66 -20.26 -2.15
N THR A 420 -33.07 -21.41 -1.79
CA THR A 420 -33.21 -22.65 -2.57
C THR A 420 -34.61 -23.29 -2.52
N TRP A 421 -35.45 -22.87 -1.57
CA TRP A 421 -36.84 -23.30 -1.46
C TRP A 421 -37.84 -22.31 -2.06
N SER A 422 -37.37 -21.16 -2.53
CA SER A 422 -38.22 -20.15 -3.13
C SER A 422 -38.78 -20.60 -4.49
N SER A 423 -39.99 -20.15 -4.82
CA SER A 423 -40.58 -20.42 -6.14
C SER A 423 -39.73 -19.80 -7.25
N GLU A 424 -39.07 -18.66 -6.98
CA GLU A 424 -38.14 -18.04 -7.93
C GLU A 424 -36.90 -18.91 -8.19
N TRP A 425 -36.42 -19.67 -7.20
CA TRP A 425 -35.36 -20.64 -7.42
C TRP A 425 -35.84 -21.83 -8.23
N THR A 426 -36.99 -22.41 -7.91
CA THR A 426 -37.51 -23.60 -8.63
C THR A 426 -37.94 -23.29 -10.06
N ASN A 427 -38.41 -22.07 -10.32
CA ASN A 427 -38.87 -21.65 -11.65
C ASN A 427 -37.72 -21.18 -12.57
N ASN A 428 -36.50 -21.03 -12.04
CA ASN A 428 -35.35 -20.59 -12.83
C ASN A 428 -34.74 -21.75 -13.65
N ASN A 429 -34.62 -21.59 -14.96
CA ASN A 429 -34.04 -22.64 -15.82
C ASN A 429 -32.56 -22.95 -15.47
N LEU A 430 -31.81 -21.96 -14.97
CA LEU A 430 -30.41 -22.15 -14.55
C LEU A 430 -30.26 -23.07 -13.33
N THR A 431 -31.25 -23.08 -12.44
CA THR A 431 -31.23 -23.93 -11.23
C THR A 431 -31.66 -25.36 -11.55
N LYS A 432 -32.39 -25.57 -12.67
CA LYS A 432 -32.77 -26.89 -13.19
C LYS A 432 -31.63 -27.59 -13.94
N ALA A 433 -30.64 -26.85 -14.41
CA ALA A 433 -29.42 -27.39 -15.01
C ALA A 433 -28.55 -28.14 -13.98
N GLY A 434 -27.63 -29.00 -14.43
CA GLY A 434 -26.81 -29.87 -13.56
C GLY A 434 -26.07 -29.11 -12.44
N LYS A 435 -25.37 -28.02 -12.78
CA LYS A 435 -24.67 -27.16 -11.80
C LYS A 435 -25.62 -26.52 -10.80
N GLY A 436 -26.81 -26.11 -11.24
CA GLY A 436 -27.84 -25.50 -10.40
C GLY A 436 -28.51 -26.46 -9.44
N LYS A 437 -28.82 -27.69 -9.90
CA LYS A 437 -29.32 -28.78 -9.05
C LYS A 437 -28.31 -29.12 -7.96
N ALA A 438 -27.03 -29.29 -8.34
CA ALA A 438 -25.95 -29.56 -7.39
C ALA A 438 -25.79 -28.46 -6.34
N ALA A 439 -25.86 -27.17 -6.74
CA ALA A 439 -25.83 -26.04 -5.81
C ALA A 439 -27.05 -26.04 -4.86
N GLY A 440 -28.25 -26.30 -5.38
CA GLY A 440 -29.48 -26.41 -4.60
C GLY A 440 -29.40 -27.54 -3.56
N THR A 441 -28.99 -28.74 -3.98
CA THR A 441 -28.79 -29.89 -3.08
C THR A 441 -27.74 -29.59 -2.01
N THR A 442 -26.65 -28.93 -2.38
CA THR A 442 -25.58 -28.55 -1.43
C THR A 442 -26.09 -27.59 -0.36
N LEU A 443 -26.73 -26.49 -0.77
CA LEU A 443 -27.23 -25.46 0.14
C LEU A 443 -28.43 -25.94 0.98
N GLY A 444 -29.21 -26.92 0.47
CA GLY A 444 -30.29 -27.58 1.22
C GLY A 444 -29.80 -28.66 2.20
N SER A 445 -28.59 -29.20 2.02
CA SER A 445 -28.09 -30.37 2.75
C SER A 445 -27.68 -30.07 4.18
N ARG A 446 -28.27 -30.80 5.15
CA ARG A 446 -27.85 -30.76 6.56
C ARG A 446 -26.41 -31.24 6.75
N ALA A 447 -25.99 -32.26 6.00
CA ALA A 447 -24.63 -32.81 6.08
C ALA A 447 -23.58 -31.78 5.63
N PHE A 448 -23.86 -31.04 4.56
CA PHE A 448 -22.98 -29.95 4.11
C PHE A 448 -22.79 -28.89 5.21
N TRP A 449 -23.88 -28.39 5.80
CA TRP A 449 -23.78 -27.36 6.86
C TRP A 449 -23.10 -27.87 8.14
N ASN A 450 -23.25 -29.16 8.48
CA ASN A 450 -22.48 -29.77 9.55
C ASN A 450 -20.97 -29.81 9.22
N GLY A 451 -20.63 -30.11 7.96
CA GLY A 451 -19.27 -30.01 7.43
C GLY A 451 -18.71 -28.58 7.52
N VAL A 452 -19.50 -27.56 7.14
CA VAL A 452 -19.11 -26.15 7.26
C VAL A 452 -18.82 -25.79 8.72
N SER A 453 -19.71 -26.19 9.64
CA SER A 453 -19.50 -25.96 11.08
C SER A 453 -18.22 -26.60 11.59
N ARG A 454 -17.93 -27.84 11.15
CA ARG A 454 -16.68 -28.54 11.50
C ARG A 454 -15.45 -27.81 10.96
N CYS A 455 -15.45 -27.39 9.70
CA CYS A 455 -14.36 -26.59 9.12
C CYS A 455 -14.11 -25.33 9.94
N LEU A 456 -15.17 -24.60 10.32
CA LEU A 456 -15.05 -23.36 11.09
C LEU A 456 -14.45 -23.60 12.50
N LYS A 457 -14.79 -24.71 13.14
CA LYS A 457 -14.26 -25.08 14.46
C LYS A 457 -12.78 -25.47 14.40
N VAL A 458 -12.37 -26.22 13.38
CA VAL A 458 -10.97 -26.68 13.22
C VAL A 458 -10.05 -25.56 12.73
N PHE A 459 -10.48 -24.80 11.72
CA PHE A 459 -9.67 -23.71 11.16
C PHE A 459 -9.70 -22.44 12.00
N GLY A 460 -10.74 -22.23 12.82
CA GLY A 460 -10.94 -21.02 13.62
C GLY A 460 -9.72 -20.64 14.47
N PRO A 461 -9.15 -21.54 15.29
CA PRO A 461 -7.96 -21.27 16.09
C PRO A 461 -6.74 -20.87 15.24
N LEU A 462 -6.51 -21.55 14.11
CA LEU A 462 -5.40 -21.23 13.20
C LEU A 462 -5.61 -19.88 12.48
N VAL A 463 -6.84 -19.53 12.12
CA VAL A 463 -7.14 -18.21 11.53
C VAL A 463 -7.02 -17.09 12.56
N HIS A 464 -7.34 -17.36 13.83
CA HIS A 464 -7.08 -16.40 14.91
C HIS A 464 -5.58 -16.15 15.08
N LEU A 465 -4.78 -17.22 15.13
CA LEU A 465 -3.32 -17.13 15.16
C LEU A 465 -2.76 -16.40 13.93
N LEU A 466 -3.25 -16.73 12.72
CA LEU A 466 -2.86 -16.06 11.49
C LEU A 466 -3.07 -14.54 11.58
N ARG A 467 -4.22 -14.09 12.11
CA ARG A 467 -4.51 -12.66 12.29
C ARG A 467 -3.60 -11.98 13.32
N MET A 468 -3.17 -12.71 14.34
CA MET A 468 -2.23 -12.18 15.33
C MET A 468 -0.86 -11.91 14.70
N VAL A 469 -0.33 -12.89 13.97
CA VAL A 469 1.01 -12.77 13.35
C VAL A 469 1.02 -11.82 12.15
N ASP A 470 -0.12 -11.61 11.50
CA ASP A 470 -0.26 -10.69 10.37
C ASP A 470 -0.37 -9.21 10.80
N SER A 471 -0.47 -8.94 12.11
CA SER A 471 -0.50 -7.58 12.65
C SER A 471 0.89 -6.93 12.69
N ASP A 472 0.95 -5.59 12.77
CA ASP A 472 2.20 -4.84 12.94
C ASP A 472 2.84 -4.98 14.34
N ARG A 473 2.20 -5.71 15.25
CA ARG A 473 2.69 -5.87 16.63
C ARG A 473 3.75 -6.97 16.69
N ALA A 474 4.67 -6.83 17.65
CA ALA A 474 5.58 -7.90 18.01
C ALA A 474 4.79 -9.17 18.36
N SER A 475 5.00 -10.23 17.57
CA SER A 475 4.22 -11.47 17.64
C SER A 475 5.07 -12.68 18.03
N MET A 476 6.40 -12.57 17.96
CA MET A 476 7.34 -13.67 18.23
C MET A 476 7.09 -14.33 19.60
N ALA A 477 6.83 -13.53 20.62
CA ALA A 477 6.56 -13.99 21.99
C ALA A 477 5.35 -14.94 22.12
N PHE A 478 4.42 -14.91 21.17
CA PHE A 478 3.15 -15.63 21.27
C PHE A 478 3.00 -16.79 20.28
N VAL A 479 3.77 -16.81 19.19
CA VAL A 479 3.56 -17.78 18.08
C VAL A 479 3.50 -19.22 18.56
N TYR A 480 4.54 -19.71 19.23
CA TYR A 480 4.62 -21.11 19.64
C TYR A 480 3.51 -21.48 20.63
N GLY A 481 3.30 -20.66 21.67
CA GLY A 481 2.28 -20.89 22.67
C GLY A 481 0.85 -20.86 22.11
N GLN A 482 0.59 -20.03 21.10
CA GLN A 482 -0.70 -20.02 20.40
C GLN A 482 -0.90 -21.21 19.48
N ILE A 483 0.17 -21.75 18.89
CA ILE A 483 0.10 -23.03 18.16
C ILE A 483 -0.30 -24.15 19.13
N LEU A 484 0.33 -24.21 20.32
CA LEU A 484 -0.03 -25.19 21.35
C LEU A 484 -1.49 -25.02 21.81
N SER A 485 -1.92 -23.78 22.03
CA SER A 485 -3.31 -23.46 22.37
C SER A 485 -4.28 -23.90 21.26
N ALA A 486 -3.96 -23.64 19.98
CA ALA A 486 -4.77 -24.09 18.85
C ALA A 486 -4.89 -25.61 18.79
N LYS A 487 -3.77 -26.33 18.99
CA LYS A 487 -3.76 -27.80 19.11
C LYS A 487 -4.67 -28.27 20.24
N LYS A 488 -4.58 -27.64 21.42
CA LYS A 488 -5.41 -27.97 22.60
C LYS A 488 -6.90 -27.77 22.32
N VAL A 489 -7.29 -26.64 21.73
CA VAL A 489 -8.68 -26.35 21.35
C VAL A 489 -9.22 -27.41 20.37
N ILE A 490 -8.43 -27.79 19.37
CA ILE A 490 -8.83 -28.83 18.41
C ILE A 490 -9.03 -30.18 19.12
N LYS A 491 -8.09 -30.59 19.98
CA LYS A 491 -8.15 -31.86 20.73
C LYS A 491 -9.34 -31.92 21.68
N GLU A 492 -9.43 -30.95 22.58
CA GLU A 492 -10.35 -30.99 23.72
C GLU A 492 -11.74 -30.45 23.35
N VAL A 493 -11.82 -29.32 22.65
CA VAL A 493 -13.10 -28.61 22.44
C VAL A 493 -13.80 -29.09 21.17
N VAL A 494 -13.05 -29.32 20.09
CA VAL A 494 -13.66 -29.70 18.80
C VAL A 494 -13.97 -31.19 18.74
N TYR A 495 -13.07 -32.02 19.25
CA TYR A 495 -13.15 -33.48 19.12
C TYR A 495 -13.33 -34.22 20.44
N ASP A 496 -13.44 -33.53 21.59
CA ASP A 496 -13.70 -34.16 22.89
C ASP A 496 -12.72 -35.29 23.19
N ASN A 497 -11.44 -35.03 22.95
CA ASN A 497 -10.32 -35.96 23.11
C ASN A 497 -10.41 -37.27 22.29
N LYS A 498 -11.21 -37.30 21.21
CA LYS A 498 -11.25 -38.44 20.28
C LYS A 498 -10.02 -38.47 19.38
N GLU A 499 -9.02 -39.25 19.79
CA GLU A 499 -7.71 -39.33 19.12
C GLU A 499 -7.80 -39.64 17.62
N SER A 500 -8.64 -40.59 17.22
CA SER A 500 -8.81 -40.97 15.80
C SER A 500 -9.27 -39.83 14.90
N GLU A 501 -9.89 -38.79 15.46
CA GLU A 501 -10.39 -37.65 14.69
C GLU A 501 -9.39 -36.47 14.67
N TYR A 502 -8.76 -36.15 15.79
CA TYR A 502 -7.84 -35.00 15.86
C TYR A 502 -6.41 -35.33 15.43
N LYS A 503 -5.95 -36.58 15.59
CA LYS A 503 -4.55 -36.95 15.39
C LYS A 503 -4.02 -36.61 13.98
N PRO A 504 -4.73 -36.92 12.87
CA PRO A 504 -4.27 -36.53 11.53
C PRO A 504 -4.13 -35.01 11.35
N ILE A 505 -4.96 -34.22 12.04
CA ILE A 505 -4.94 -32.76 12.00
C ILE A 505 -3.71 -32.23 12.72
N ILE A 506 -3.43 -32.77 13.90
CA ILE A 506 -2.25 -32.38 14.71
C ILE A 506 -0.96 -32.79 14.00
N GLU A 507 -0.89 -34.00 13.44
CA GLU A 507 0.25 -34.47 12.65
C GLU A 507 0.49 -33.58 11.41
N ALA A 508 -0.58 -33.14 10.73
CA ALA A 508 -0.47 -32.19 9.63
C ALA A 508 0.08 -30.83 10.08
N MET A 509 -0.33 -30.36 11.26
CA MET A 509 0.22 -29.13 11.86
C MET A 509 1.69 -29.29 12.22
N ASP A 510 2.05 -30.37 12.91
CA ASP A 510 3.42 -30.68 13.34
C ASP A 510 4.37 -30.79 12.16
N LYS A 511 3.95 -31.50 11.11
CA LYS A 511 4.73 -31.63 9.87
C LYS A 511 5.04 -30.28 9.22
N LYS A 512 4.10 -29.33 9.25
CA LYS A 512 4.31 -27.98 8.69
C LYS A 512 5.04 -27.05 9.64
N MET A 513 4.96 -27.30 10.94
CA MET A 513 5.64 -26.54 11.99
C MET A 513 7.13 -26.85 12.04
N LYS A 514 7.50 -28.12 11.78
CA LYS A 514 8.84 -28.67 12.00
C LYS A 514 9.96 -27.88 11.33
N ASN A 515 11.01 -27.58 12.09
CA ASN A 515 12.18 -26.77 11.73
C ASN A 515 11.82 -25.36 11.22
N ARG A 516 10.64 -24.83 11.57
CA ARG A 516 10.13 -23.55 11.08
C ARG A 516 9.64 -22.68 12.23
N LEU A 517 8.52 -23.08 12.85
CA LEU A 517 7.90 -22.34 13.95
C LEU A 517 8.19 -22.98 15.32
N ASP A 518 9.07 -23.95 15.35
CA ASP A 518 9.66 -24.64 16.50
C ASP A 518 11.19 -24.50 16.53
N GLY A 519 11.74 -23.48 15.85
CA GLY A 519 13.17 -23.20 15.87
C GLY A 519 13.64 -22.60 17.21
N PRO A 520 14.96 -22.51 17.43
CA PRO A 520 15.55 -21.99 18.66
C PRO A 520 14.98 -20.63 19.09
N LEU A 521 14.82 -19.70 18.14
CA LEU A 521 14.29 -18.37 18.41
C LEU A 521 12.83 -18.41 18.92
N GLN A 522 11.98 -19.24 18.33
CA GLN A 522 10.56 -19.38 18.73
C GLN A 522 10.44 -20.07 20.09
N LEU A 523 11.26 -21.10 20.34
CA LEU A 523 11.28 -21.81 21.62
C LEU A 523 11.80 -20.93 22.76
N ALA A 524 12.87 -20.17 22.52
CA ALA A 524 13.36 -19.18 23.47
C ALA A 524 12.33 -18.09 23.75
N ALA A 525 11.66 -17.56 22.72
CA ALA A 525 10.59 -16.58 22.90
C ALA A 525 9.43 -17.11 23.74
N TYR A 526 9.06 -18.39 23.56
CA TYR A 526 8.02 -19.04 24.35
C TYR A 526 8.42 -19.21 25.83
N LEU A 527 9.63 -19.71 26.08
CA LEU A 527 10.18 -19.90 27.43
C LEU A 527 10.31 -18.57 28.20
N LEU A 528 10.80 -17.54 27.52
CA LEU A 528 11.02 -16.22 28.10
C LEU A 528 9.73 -15.41 28.26
N ASN A 529 8.60 -15.87 27.73
CA ASN A 529 7.32 -15.19 27.91
C ASN A 529 6.64 -15.63 29.24
N PRO A 530 6.59 -14.76 30.27
CA PRO A 530 6.04 -15.12 31.58
C PRO A 530 4.54 -15.43 31.56
N PHE A 531 3.79 -15.01 30.53
CA PHE A 531 2.40 -15.45 30.35
C PHE A 531 2.29 -16.97 30.23
N TYR A 532 3.27 -17.60 29.58
CA TYR A 532 3.33 -19.06 29.46
C TYR A 532 4.12 -19.68 30.61
N SER A 533 5.36 -19.26 30.82
CA SER A 533 6.28 -19.93 31.76
C SER A 533 5.92 -19.76 33.23
N TYR A 534 5.13 -18.75 33.61
CA TYR A 534 4.63 -18.62 34.99
C TYR A 534 3.28 -19.32 35.17
N ALA A 535 2.52 -19.51 34.09
CA ALA A 535 1.28 -20.29 34.12
C ALA A 535 1.57 -21.79 34.17
N ASP A 536 2.57 -22.26 33.42
CA ASP A 536 3.02 -23.65 33.40
C ASP A 536 4.53 -23.75 33.64
N ARG A 537 4.89 -24.20 34.85
CA ARG A 537 6.28 -24.40 35.27
C ARG A 537 6.94 -25.59 34.57
N GLY A 538 6.16 -26.51 33.99
CA GLY A 538 6.65 -27.66 33.25
C GLY A 538 7.47 -27.28 32.01
N ILE A 539 7.24 -26.07 31.48
CA ILE A 539 8.01 -25.49 30.36
C ILE A 539 9.52 -25.46 30.67
N PHE A 540 9.92 -25.23 31.93
CA PHE A 540 11.33 -25.20 32.34
C PHE A 540 11.98 -26.60 32.46
N LEU A 541 11.20 -27.67 32.29
CA LEU A 541 11.63 -29.07 32.37
C LEU A 541 11.52 -29.77 31.02
N ASP A 542 10.92 -29.13 30.01
CA ASP A 542 10.80 -29.67 28.67
C ASP A 542 12.15 -29.61 27.95
N GLU A 543 12.66 -30.78 27.56
CA GLU A 543 13.97 -30.94 26.93
C GLU A 543 14.08 -30.16 25.62
N THR A 544 13.04 -30.21 24.77
CA THR A 544 13.05 -29.53 23.47
C THR A 544 13.08 -28.02 23.64
N ILE A 545 12.29 -27.49 24.58
CA ILE A 545 12.25 -26.05 24.85
C ILE A 545 13.57 -25.55 25.44
N MET A 546 14.17 -26.32 26.36
CA MET A 546 15.45 -25.97 26.96
C MET A 546 16.61 -26.03 25.96
N ASP A 547 16.67 -27.05 25.12
CA ASP A 547 17.66 -27.16 24.03
C ASP A 547 17.55 -25.99 23.04
N GLY A 548 16.31 -25.65 22.63
CA GLY A 548 16.04 -24.49 21.80
C GLY A 548 16.47 -23.18 22.45
N PHE A 549 16.30 -23.04 23.76
CA PHE A 549 16.78 -21.88 24.51
C PHE A 549 18.31 -21.80 24.55
N PHE A 550 19.01 -22.90 24.84
CA PHE A 550 20.48 -22.92 24.84
C PHE A 550 21.05 -22.59 23.47
N THR A 551 20.51 -23.21 22.41
CA THR A 551 20.90 -22.88 21.04
C THR A 551 20.67 -21.40 20.70
N ALA A 552 19.56 -20.82 21.18
CA ALA A 552 19.30 -19.39 21.00
C ALA A 552 20.30 -18.51 21.76
N VAL A 553 20.72 -18.90 22.96
CA VAL A 553 21.77 -18.18 23.73
C VAL A 553 23.11 -18.25 23.01
N GLU A 554 23.50 -19.43 22.52
CA GLU A 554 24.73 -19.65 21.76
C GLU A 554 24.77 -18.84 20.46
N THR A 555 23.63 -18.76 19.77
CA THR A 555 23.49 -17.95 18.55
C THR A 555 23.56 -16.46 18.88
N PHE A 556 22.77 -15.99 19.85
CA PHE A 556 22.66 -14.56 20.19
C PHE A 556 23.97 -13.99 20.74
N TYR A 557 24.69 -14.77 21.55
CA TYR A 557 25.99 -14.43 22.13
C TYR A 557 27.11 -15.25 21.50
N HIS A 558 27.08 -15.42 20.17
CA HIS A 558 28.10 -16.18 19.44
C HIS A 558 29.52 -15.71 19.77
N CYS A 559 30.40 -16.66 20.11
CA CYS A 559 31.78 -16.44 20.57
C CYS A 559 31.92 -15.60 21.85
N ASP A 560 30.90 -15.48 22.68
CA ASP A 560 30.95 -14.78 23.98
C ASP A 560 30.55 -15.74 25.12
N GLY A 561 31.50 -16.62 25.48
CA GLY A 561 31.28 -17.67 26.49
C GLY A 561 30.93 -17.12 27.87
N ASP A 562 31.43 -15.93 28.22
CA ASP A 562 31.12 -15.27 29.49
C ASP A 562 29.65 -14.85 29.55
N LYS A 563 29.13 -14.23 28.48
CA LYS A 563 27.70 -13.88 28.42
C LYS A 563 26.82 -15.12 28.34
N GLN A 564 27.21 -16.14 27.58
CA GLN A 564 26.45 -17.40 27.51
C GLN A 564 26.34 -18.04 28.90
N SER A 565 27.46 -18.16 29.63
CA SER A 565 27.49 -18.69 30.99
C SER A 565 26.69 -17.83 31.96
N GLN A 566 26.82 -16.49 31.89
CA GLN A 566 26.04 -15.56 32.72
C GLN A 566 24.53 -15.72 32.48
N VAL A 567 24.10 -15.86 31.23
CA VAL A 567 22.68 -16.07 30.90
C VAL A 567 22.19 -17.41 31.44
N ILE A 568 22.88 -18.50 31.12
CA ILE A 568 22.41 -19.86 31.40
C ILE A 568 22.48 -20.20 32.88
N ASN A 569 23.62 -19.93 33.52
CA ASN A 569 23.91 -20.45 34.86
C ASN A 569 23.50 -19.50 35.99
N VAL A 570 23.30 -18.21 35.69
CA VAL A 570 23.02 -17.18 36.72
C VAL A 570 21.70 -16.48 36.47
N ASP A 571 21.56 -15.80 35.33
CA ASP A 571 20.40 -14.94 35.09
C ASP A 571 19.11 -15.76 34.89
N PHE A 572 19.19 -16.84 34.12
CA PHE A 572 18.05 -17.71 33.84
C PHE A 572 17.53 -18.39 35.11
N GLU A 573 18.42 -18.81 36.01
CA GLU A 573 18.04 -19.39 37.30
C GLU A 573 17.23 -18.42 38.17
N LYS A 574 17.58 -17.12 38.18
CA LYS A 574 16.80 -16.09 38.89
C LYS A 574 15.41 -15.92 38.30
N PHE A 575 15.29 -15.87 36.97
CA PHE A 575 14.00 -15.81 36.29
C PHE A 575 13.15 -17.05 36.57
N LYS A 576 13.75 -18.23 36.43
CA LYS A 576 13.13 -19.52 36.71
C LYS A 576 12.72 -19.64 38.17
N LYS A 577 13.44 -19.12 39.15
CA LYS A 577 13.03 -19.16 40.57
C LYS A 577 12.10 -18.01 40.97
N GLN A 578 11.81 -17.08 40.06
CA GLN A 578 11.08 -15.85 40.33
C GLN A 578 11.73 -15.03 41.45
N GLU A 579 13.06 -14.96 41.46
CA GLU A 579 13.82 -14.24 42.49
C GLU A 579 13.76 -12.73 42.29
N GLY A 580 13.89 -11.99 43.39
CA GLY A 580 13.94 -10.53 43.37
C GLY A 580 12.67 -9.90 42.78
N PHE A 581 12.83 -9.17 41.68
CA PHE A 581 11.73 -8.42 41.06
C PHE A 581 10.75 -9.31 40.29
N PHE A 582 11.21 -10.46 39.80
CA PHE A 582 10.38 -11.44 39.10
C PHE A 582 9.26 -12.01 39.99
N GLY A 583 9.50 -12.16 41.30
CA GLY A 583 8.52 -12.69 42.26
C GLY A 583 7.55 -11.66 42.84
N LYS A 584 7.73 -10.36 42.51
CA LYS A 584 6.86 -9.29 43.03
C LYS A 584 5.42 -9.54 42.58
N PHE A 585 4.46 -9.10 43.42
CA PHE A 585 3.04 -9.24 43.13
C PHE A 585 2.68 -8.65 41.75
N ALA A 586 3.17 -7.44 41.45
CA ALA A 586 2.94 -6.76 40.18
C ALA A 586 3.49 -7.55 38.98
N ALA A 587 4.66 -8.17 39.10
CA ALA A 587 5.25 -9.00 38.04
C ALA A 587 4.39 -10.24 37.74
N ARG A 588 3.97 -10.96 38.78
CA ARG A 588 3.16 -12.19 38.67
C ARG A 588 1.71 -11.93 38.24
N HIS A 589 1.16 -10.77 38.56
CA HIS A 589 -0.19 -10.40 38.12
C HIS A 589 -0.18 -9.77 36.72
N GLY A 590 0.83 -8.97 36.40
CA GLY A 590 0.91 -8.21 35.14
C GLY A 590 1.11 -9.07 33.90
N CYS A 591 1.55 -10.33 34.04
CA CYS A 591 1.75 -11.26 32.92
C CYS A 591 0.59 -12.26 32.74
N ARG A 592 -0.53 -12.14 33.45
CA ARG A 592 -1.67 -13.08 33.35
C ARG A 592 -2.61 -12.80 32.19
N ASP A 593 -2.62 -11.56 31.69
CA ASP A 593 -3.36 -11.18 30.48
C ASP A 593 -2.41 -11.25 29.29
N MET A 594 -2.88 -11.84 28.20
CA MET A 594 -2.16 -11.93 26.92
C MET A 594 -1.94 -10.55 26.27
N ASN A 595 -2.68 -9.53 26.68
CA ASN A 595 -2.53 -8.16 26.16
C ASN A 595 -1.37 -7.37 26.78
N PHE A 596 -0.62 -7.95 27.72
CA PHE A 596 0.58 -7.31 28.28
C PHE A 596 1.71 -7.25 27.24
N SER A 597 2.71 -6.39 27.48
CA SER A 597 3.93 -6.35 26.67
C SER A 597 5.00 -7.25 27.31
N PRO A 598 5.39 -8.39 26.69
CA PRO A 598 6.44 -9.24 27.24
C PRO A 598 7.78 -8.51 27.32
N ALA A 599 8.15 -7.75 26.28
CA ALA A 599 9.36 -6.93 26.28
C ALA A 599 9.32 -5.85 27.37
N GLY A 600 8.19 -5.15 27.54
CA GLY A 600 8.00 -4.15 28.59
C GLY A 600 8.04 -4.75 30.00
N TRP A 601 7.54 -5.98 30.16
CA TRP A 601 7.65 -6.73 31.42
C TRP A 601 9.11 -7.04 31.74
N TRP A 602 9.90 -7.50 30.76
CA TRP A 602 11.34 -7.71 30.95
C TRP A 602 12.09 -6.42 31.22
N ALA A 603 11.75 -5.32 30.55
CA ALA A 603 12.32 -4.00 30.84
C ALA A 603 12.08 -3.56 32.29
N THR A 604 10.90 -3.88 32.84
CA THR A 604 10.51 -3.48 34.20
C THR A 604 11.11 -4.38 35.28
N TYR A 605 11.07 -5.70 35.09
CA TYR A 605 11.38 -6.67 36.15
C TYR A 605 12.71 -7.40 35.98
N GLY A 606 13.34 -7.30 34.79
CA GLY A 606 14.59 -7.99 34.45
C GLY A 606 15.89 -7.28 34.88
N CYS A 607 15.83 -6.19 35.63
CA CYS A 607 16.99 -5.34 35.92
C CYS A 607 18.13 -6.05 36.70
N HIS A 608 17.83 -7.12 37.45
CA HIS A 608 18.82 -7.90 38.19
C HIS A 608 19.50 -9.00 37.34
N THR A 609 19.14 -9.08 36.06
CA THR A 609 19.63 -10.03 35.05
C THR A 609 19.87 -9.31 33.73
N PRO A 610 20.78 -8.31 33.68
CA PRO A 610 20.90 -7.40 32.53
C PRO A 610 21.26 -8.12 31.22
N THR A 611 22.04 -9.19 31.28
CA THR A 611 22.44 -9.96 30.09
C THR A 611 21.26 -10.73 29.51
N LEU A 612 20.50 -11.45 30.35
CA LEU A 612 19.28 -12.11 29.90
C LEU A 612 18.18 -11.10 29.53
N GLN A 613 18.05 -10.00 30.27
CA GLN A 613 17.09 -8.93 29.99
C GLN A 613 17.27 -8.36 28.60
N ARG A 614 18.52 -8.04 28.21
CA ARG A 614 18.85 -7.56 26.87
C ARG A 614 18.41 -8.55 25.80
N MET A 615 18.73 -9.83 25.96
CA MET A 615 18.34 -10.87 25.01
C MET A 615 16.81 -11.03 24.95
N ALA A 616 16.13 -11.08 26.09
CA ALA A 616 14.69 -11.27 26.18
C ALA A 616 13.91 -10.11 25.55
N ILE A 617 14.26 -8.86 25.86
CA ILE A 617 13.64 -7.68 25.23
C ILE A 617 13.80 -7.77 23.71
N ARG A 618 15.00 -8.13 23.23
CA ARG A 618 15.30 -8.15 21.80
C ARG A 618 14.61 -9.27 21.04
N ILE A 619 14.42 -10.44 21.65
CA ILE A 619 13.69 -11.56 21.03
C ILE A 619 12.17 -11.32 21.08
N LEU A 620 11.64 -10.83 22.20
CA LEU A 620 10.21 -10.69 22.42
C LEU A 620 9.59 -9.49 21.69
N SER A 621 10.41 -8.55 21.22
CA SER A 621 10.00 -7.38 20.43
C SER A 621 9.87 -7.66 18.92
N LEU A 622 10.22 -8.87 18.47
CA LEU A 622 10.26 -9.21 17.05
C LEU A 622 8.87 -9.56 16.48
N THR A 623 8.70 -9.30 15.18
CA THR A 623 7.65 -9.91 14.37
C THR A 623 8.00 -11.35 14.01
N ALA A 624 7.02 -12.22 13.80
CA ALA A 624 7.25 -13.55 13.23
C ALA A 624 6.81 -13.65 11.76
N SER A 625 6.35 -12.55 11.15
CA SER A 625 5.75 -12.54 9.81
C SER A 625 6.43 -11.53 8.90
N ALA A 626 6.70 -11.94 7.66
CA ALA A 626 7.12 -11.06 6.56
C ALA A 626 5.93 -10.36 5.86
N SER A 627 4.70 -10.47 6.37
CA SER A 627 3.52 -9.89 5.72
C SER A 627 3.49 -8.35 5.67
N GLY A 628 4.38 -7.68 6.41
CA GLY A 628 4.66 -6.26 6.20
C GLY A 628 5.16 -5.97 4.78
N CYS A 629 5.99 -6.85 4.23
CA CYS A 629 6.43 -6.81 2.83
C CYS A 629 5.28 -7.10 1.87
N GLU A 630 4.39 -8.05 2.19
CA GLU A 630 3.25 -8.37 1.33
C GLU A 630 2.23 -7.22 1.21
N ARG A 631 1.99 -6.48 2.31
CA ARG A 631 1.12 -5.27 2.30
C ARG A 631 1.69 -4.15 1.44
N ASN A 632 3.01 -4.15 1.24
CA ASN A 632 3.65 -3.21 0.35
C ASN A 632 3.18 -3.39 -1.10
N TRP A 633 2.94 -4.64 -1.54
CA TRP A 633 2.45 -4.92 -2.90
C TRP A 633 1.10 -4.27 -3.20
N SER A 634 0.20 -4.18 -2.22
CA SER A 634 -1.05 -3.43 -2.39
C SER A 634 -0.82 -1.92 -2.56
N THR A 635 0.25 -1.39 -1.97
CA THR A 635 0.65 0.02 -2.16
C THR A 635 1.26 0.22 -3.55
N PHE A 636 2.15 -0.68 -3.98
CA PHE A 636 2.65 -0.74 -5.36
C PHE A 636 1.51 -0.81 -6.38
N GLU A 637 0.57 -1.74 -6.24
CA GLU A 637 -0.57 -1.90 -7.16
C GLU A 637 -1.50 -0.67 -7.14
N GLY A 638 -1.71 -0.07 -5.97
CA GLY A 638 -2.53 1.14 -5.82
C GLY A 638 -1.92 2.38 -6.48
N ILE A 639 -0.59 2.49 -6.51
CA ILE A 639 0.13 3.57 -7.21
C ILE A 639 0.24 3.23 -8.70
N HIS A 640 0.61 2.00 -9.03
CA HIS A 640 0.84 1.51 -10.38
C HIS A 640 -0.43 0.87 -10.95
N THR A 641 -1.38 1.72 -11.33
CA THR A 641 -2.66 1.31 -11.94
C THR A 641 -2.59 1.33 -13.47
N LYS A 642 -3.57 0.73 -14.17
CA LYS A 642 -3.71 0.86 -15.64
C LYS A 642 -3.75 2.33 -16.11
N LYS A 643 -4.20 3.26 -15.26
CA LYS A 643 -4.24 4.71 -15.55
C LYS A 643 -2.94 5.44 -15.19
N ARG A 644 -2.06 4.83 -14.39
CA ARG A 644 -0.81 5.40 -13.87
C ARG A 644 0.32 4.38 -14.04
N ASN A 645 0.60 4.02 -15.29
CA ASN A 645 1.50 2.92 -15.69
C ASN A 645 2.80 3.39 -16.38
N ARG A 646 3.05 4.70 -16.44
CA ARG A 646 4.23 5.34 -17.06
C ARG A 646 5.14 6.03 -16.03
N LEU A 647 5.12 5.59 -14.76
CA LEU A 647 6.05 6.11 -13.76
C LEU A 647 7.41 5.43 -13.92
N ASP A 648 8.48 6.22 -13.83
CA ASP A 648 9.84 5.70 -13.67
C ASP A 648 9.98 4.95 -12.31
N VAL A 649 10.97 4.06 -12.24
CA VAL A 649 11.17 3.16 -11.08
C VAL A 649 11.44 3.97 -9.81
N ASN A 650 12.32 4.97 -9.89
CA ASN A 650 12.70 5.82 -8.74
C ASN A 650 11.50 6.61 -8.19
N ARG A 651 10.66 7.17 -9.06
CA ARG A 651 9.45 7.90 -8.65
C ARG A 651 8.42 6.95 -8.05
N LEU A 652 8.24 5.76 -8.62
CA LEU A 652 7.36 4.73 -8.07
C LEU A 652 7.81 4.33 -6.65
N GLU A 653 9.10 4.04 -6.48
CA GLU A 653 9.69 3.71 -5.18
C GLU A 653 9.50 4.83 -4.15
N ASN A 654 9.82 6.08 -4.50
CA ASN A 654 9.64 7.22 -3.60
C ASN A 654 8.18 7.41 -3.15
N LEU A 655 7.23 7.22 -4.08
CA LEU A 655 5.80 7.29 -3.74
C LEU A 655 5.37 6.16 -2.81
N VAL A 656 5.87 4.94 -3.05
CA VAL A 656 5.63 3.80 -2.17
C VAL A 656 6.23 4.06 -0.79
N TYR A 657 7.46 4.58 -0.74
CA TYR A 657 8.15 4.91 0.50
C TYR A 657 7.36 5.90 1.36
N VAL A 658 6.97 7.03 0.77
CA VAL A 658 6.16 8.04 1.45
C VAL A 658 4.81 7.46 1.88
N GLN A 659 4.10 6.78 0.97
CA GLN A 659 2.75 6.29 1.27
C GLN A 659 2.73 5.20 2.34
N PHE A 660 3.66 4.24 2.28
CA PHE A 660 3.74 3.13 3.22
C PHE A 660 4.12 3.65 4.62
N ASN A 661 5.18 4.45 4.71
CA ASN A 661 5.69 4.93 5.99
C ASN A 661 4.77 6.00 6.61
N ALA A 662 4.12 6.87 5.82
CA ALA A 662 3.13 7.80 6.36
C ALA A 662 1.91 7.09 7.00
N ARG A 663 1.45 5.99 6.41
CA ARG A 663 0.37 5.16 6.99
C ARG A 663 0.77 4.53 8.32
N LEU A 664 2.02 4.08 8.46
CA LEU A 664 2.56 3.59 9.73
C LEU A 664 2.45 4.67 10.81
N MET A 665 2.90 5.89 10.52
CA MET A 665 2.88 7.01 11.47
C MET A 665 1.45 7.39 11.89
N GLU A 666 0.52 7.52 10.94
CA GLU A 666 -0.89 7.78 11.25
C GLU A 666 -1.51 6.70 12.13
N LYS A 667 -1.17 5.43 11.89
CA LYS A 667 -1.68 4.30 12.67
C LYS A 667 -1.16 4.36 14.11
N GLN A 668 0.11 4.74 14.30
CA GLN A 668 0.67 4.94 15.64
C GLN A 668 -0.01 6.09 16.39
N GLU A 669 -0.24 7.23 15.74
CA GLU A 669 -0.97 8.35 16.33
C GLU A 669 -2.39 7.93 16.76
N LYS A 670 -3.14 7.26 15.87
CA LYS A 670 -4.48 6.74 16.17
C LYS A 670 -4.48 5.70 17.29
N ASN A 671 -3.45 4.85 17.38
CA ASN A 671 -3.33 3.84 18.43
C ASN A 671 -3.04 4.45 19.80
N LYS A 672 -2.25 5.53 19.86
CA LYS A 672 -2.02 6.31 21.08
C LYS A 672 -3.33 6.91 21.61
N GLU A 673 -4.23 7.33 20.72
CA GLU A 673 -5.53 7.89 21.08
C GLU A 673 -6.59 6.84 21.48
N LYS A 674 -6.53 5.62 20.92
CA LYS A 674 -7.60 4.60 21.05
C LYS A 674 -7.36 3.48 22.06
N ASN A 675 -6.38 3.60 22.95
CA ASN A 675 -6.13 2.63 24.02
C ASN A 675 -6.01 1.17 23.51
N ASN A 676 -5.23 0.94 22.44
CA ASN A 676 -4.81 -0.38 21.96
C ASN A 676 -5.89 -1.41 21.57
N GLN A 677 -7.11 -1.00 21.19
CA GLN A 677 -8.05 -1.94 20.55
C GLN A 677 -7.49 -2.52 19.25
N ILE A 678 -7.62 -3.84 19.08
CA ILE A 678 -7.19 -4.58 17.89
C ILE A 678 -7.94 -4.01 16.68
N ASP A 679 -7.16 -3.52 15.70
CA ASP A 679 -7.69 -3.01 14.44
C ASP A 679 -8.43 -4.15 13.72
N VAL A 680 -9.75 -4.03 13.64
CA VAL A 680 -10.59 -4.93 12.86
C VAL A 680 -10.27 -4.61 11.42
N LEU A 681 -9.76 -5.58 10.65
CA LEU A 681 -9.62 -5.48 9.20
C LEU A 681 -10.84 -4.75 8.62
N VAL A 682 -10.66 -3.48 8.29
CA VAL A 682 -11.62 -2.74 7.51
C VAL A 682 -11.61 -3.45 6.17
N ALA A 683 -12.79 -3.80 5.67
CA ALA A 683 -12.96 -4.53 4.41
C ALA A 683 -12.18 -3.92 3.22
N ASN A 684 -11.67 -2.69 3.36
CA ASN A 684 -10.80 -1.98 2.43
C ASN A 684 -9.50 -2.73 2.07
N ASP A 685 -8.85 -3.41 3.01
CA ASP A 685 -7.60 -4.15 2.72
C ASP A 685 -7.85 -5.49 2.00
N ALA A 686 -9.12 -5.90 1.87
CA ALA A 686 -9.53 -7.11 1.17
C ALA A 686 -10.20 -6.83 -0.20
N ILE A 687 -10.17 -5.58 -0.70
CA ILE A 687 -10.89 -5.21 -1.94
C ILE A 687 -10.15 -5.66 -3.21
N HIS A 688 -8.85 -5.97 -3.15
CA HIS A 688 -8.08 -6.36 -4.33
C HIS A 688 -7.51 -7.77 -4.21
N VAL A 689 -8.38 -8.77 -4.34
CA VAL A 689 -8.01 -10.08 -4.91
C VAL A 689 -9.14 -10.52 -5.84
N GLN A 690 -9.13 -10.01 -7.07
CA GLN A 690 -9.81 -10.65 -8.19
C GLN A 690 -8.72 -11.22 -9.08
N ASP A 691 -8.74 -12.54 -9.24
CA ASP A 691 -8.40 -13.28 -10.47
C ASP A 691 -8.69 -14.77 -10.22
N TRP A 692 -9.97 -15.07 -9.97
CA TRP A 692 -10.46 -16.42 -10.26
C TRP A 692 -11.50 -16.25 -11.34
N LEU A 693 -11.01 -16.23 -12.59
CA LEU A 693 -11.70 -16.45 -13.85
C LEU A 693 -10.75 -16.05 -14.97
N ILE A 694 -9.93 -16.99 -15.48
CA ILE A 694 -9.61 -17.06 -16.91
C ILE A 694 -9.37 -18.54 -17.29
N GLU A 695 -9.92 -18.89 -18.46
CA GLU A 695 -9.67 -20.03 -19.36
C GLU A 695 -10.11 -21.45 -18.94
N GLU A 696 -10.64 -22.20 -19.91
CA GLU A 696 -11.02 -23.64 -19.88
C GLU A 696 -12.42 -24.08 -19.40
N ALA A 697 -13.47 -23.25 -19.47
CA ALA A 697 -14.83 -23.77 -19.26
C ALA A 697 -15.90 -23.29 -20.24
N TYR A 698 -15.54 -22.99 -21.49
CA TYR A 698 -16.51 -22.73 -22.54
C TYR A 698 -16.01 -23.29 -23.87
N GLY A 699 -16.42 -24.52 -24.19
CA GLY A 699 -16.55 -24.97 -25.57
C GLY A 699 -17.93 -24.56 -26.09
N PRO A 700 -18.09 -24.22 -27.39
CA PRO A 700 -19.36 -23.81 -27.96
C PRO A 700 -20.21 -25.05 -28.27
N GLU A 701 -21.03 -25.48 -27.32
CA GLU A 701 -22.15 -26.36 -27.63
C GLU A 701 -23.39 -25.75 -27.01
N TYR A 702 -24.14 -24.97 -27.80
CA TYR A 702 -25.57 -25.15 -28.05
C TYR A 702 -26.00 -24.14 -29.13
N PRO A 703 -26.61 -24.58 -30.24
CA PRO A 703 -27.12 -23.67 -31.26
C PRO A 703 -28.36 -22.94 -30.73
N VAL A 704 -28.31 -21.62 -30.74
CA VAL A 704 -29.49 -20.77 -30.56
C VAL A 704 -30.17 -20.68 -31.92
N ASN A 705 -31.20 -21.51 -32.14
CA ASN A 705 -32.20 -21.19 -33.16
C ASN A 705 -32.95 -19.95 -32.68
N VAL A 706 -32.70 -18.84 -33.35
CA VAL A 706 -33.48 -17.62 -33.24
C VAL A 706 -34.66 -17.78 -34.19
N ASP A 707 -35.83 -18.11 -33.65
CA ASP A 707 -37.08 -17.74 -34.30
C ASP A 707 -37.53 -16.39 -33.73
N ASN A 708 -37.77 -15.48 -34.68
CA ASN A 708 -38.36 -14.16 -34.52
C ASN A 708 -39.81 -14.24 -34.00
N ASP A 709 -40.36 -13.06 -33.67
CA ASP A 709 -41.75 -12.75 -33.27
C ASP A 709 -41.91 -12.70 -31.73
N ASP A 710 -42.27 -11.61 -31.05
CA ASP A 710 -43.11 -10.48 -31.41
C ASP A 710 -42.71 -9.19 -30.66
N ILE A 711 -42.83 -8.07 -31.38
CA ILE A 711 -42.94 -6.71 -30.87
C ILE A 711 -44.36 -6.51 -30.34
N ILE A 712 -44.54 -6.14 -29.06
CA ILE A 712 -45.71 -5.36 -28.63
C ILE A 712 -45.24 -4.26 -27.66
N ASP A 713 -45.45 -3.04 -28.14
CA ASP A 713 -45.42 -1.77 -27.44
C ASP A 713 -46.86 -1.43 -27.03
N VAL A 714 -47.14 -1.09 -25.75
CA VAL A 714 -48.28 -0.23 -25.38
C VAL A 714 -47.99 0.51 -24.07
N GLU A 715 -48.16 1.81 -24.19
CA GLU A 715 -48.05 2.94 -23.29
C GLU A 715 -49.33 3.15 -22.42
N THR A 716 -49.26 4.11 -21.48
CA THR A 716 -50.35 4.76 -20.70
C THR A 716 -50.90 4.00 -19.47
N GLY A 717 -51.19 4.59 -18.30
CA GLY A 717 -51.12 5.95 -17.77
C GLY A 717 -51.94 6.05 -16.45
N LEU A 718 -51.45 6.84 -15.47
CA LEU A 718 -52.15 7.60 -14.39
C LEU A 718 -53.13 6.85 -13.43
N ALA A 719 -53.42 7.20 -12.18
CA ALA A 719 -52.96 8.03 -11.05
C ALA A 719 -53.97 7.68 -9.89
N TRP A 720 -53.67 7.64 -8.58
CA TRP A 720 -53.72 8.74 -7.60
C TRP A 720 -53.58 8.18 -6.16
N SER A 721 -52.83 8.92 -5.33
CA SER A 721 -52.93 9.19 -3.87
C SER A 721 -53.46 8.14 -2.87
N MET A 722 -52.63 7.84 -1.84
CA MET A 722 -52.88 8.35 -0.48
C MET A 722 -51.61 8.22 0.39
N GLU A 723 -51.43 9.23 1.23
CA GLU A 723 -50.30 9.50 2.13
C GLU A 723 -50.25 8.50 3.29
N ASP A 724 -49.05 8.10 3.70
CA ASP A 724 -48.67 8.06 5.11
C ASP A 724 -47.14 8.03 5.27
N GLU A 725 -46.70 8.98 6.08
CA GLU A 725 -45.33 9.29 6.49
C GLU A 725 -44.79 8.15 7.39
N VAL A 726 -43.49 7.81 7.30
CA VAL A 726 -42.59 7.38 8.41
C VAL A 726 -41.30 6.73 7.86
N THR A 727 -40.20 7.49 8.01
CA THR A 727 -38.78 7.12 8.20
C THR A 727 -38.06 6.18 7.21
N GLU A 728 -37.15 6.75 6.42
CA GLU A 728 -36.13 6.04 5.64
C GLU A 728 -35.01 5.42 6.50
N PRO A 729 -34.53 4.21 6.15
CA PRO A 729 -33.16 3.81 6.40
C PRO A 729 -32.40 3.51 5.10
N ASN A 730 -31.36 4.32 4.86
CA ASN A 730 -30.10 4.05 4.15
C ASN A 730 -30.10 2.96 3.05
N ARG A 731 -30.14 3.42 1.78
CA ARG A 731 -29.81 2.61 0.59
C ARG A 731 -28.31 2.76 0.25
N PRO A 732 -27.55 1.66 0.09
CA PRO A 732 -26.27 1.71 -0.62
C PRO A 732 -26.51 1.73 -2.14
N ARG A 733 -25.94 2.75 -2.80
CA ARG A 733 -25.99 3.05 -4.23
C ARG A 733 -25.21 2.02 -5.07
N ARG A 734 -25.77 1.76 -6.26
CA ARG A 734 -25.22 0.99 -7.38
C ARG A 734 -24.00 1.69 -7.99
N THR A 735 -23.03 0.91 -8.46
CA THR A 735 -22.17 1.27 -9.60
C THR A 735 -22.26 0.12 -10.61
N ARG A 736 -22.79 0.45 -11.79
CA ARG A 736 -22.91 -0.42 -12.97
C ARG A 736 -21.93 0.16 -13.99
N THR A 737 -20.91 -0.59 -14.37
CA THR A 737 -20.24 -0.35 -15.66
C THR A 737 -19.81 -1.70 -16.22
N VAL A 738 -20.49 -2.08 -17.29
CA VAL A 738 -20.18 -3.20 -18.18
C VAL A 738 -18.92 -2.81 -18.96
N ARG A 739 -17.98 -3.72 -19.15
CA ARG A 739 -16.89 -3.55 -20.12
C ARG A 739 -16.77 -4.86 -20.90
N GLU A 740 -17.11 -4.77 -22.17
CA GLU A 740 -16.84 -5.77 -23.21
C GLU A 740 -15.31 -5.93 -23.34
N LEU A 741 -14.87 -7.16 -23.55
CA LEU A 741 -13.47 -7.51 -23.83
C LEU A 741 -13.43 -8.23 -25.18
N TYR A 742 -12.51 -7.77 -26.02
CA TYR A 742 -12.00 -8.49 -27.18
C TYR A 742 -11.21 -9.72 -26.72
N GLU A 743 -11.34 -10.80 -27.48
CA GLU A 743 -10.59 -12.06 -27.37
C GLU A 743 -9.20 -11.88 -27.98
N ASP A 744 -8.17 -12.51 -27.39
CA ASP A 744 -6.95 -12.90 -28.12
C ASP A 744 -6.32 -14.12 -27.43
N ASP A 745 -6.38 -15.26 -28.12
CA ASP A 745 -5.69 -16.52 -27.83
C ASP A 745 -4.23 -16.44 -28.32
N PHE A 746 -3.27 -16.93 -27.54
CA PHE A 746 -1.87 -17.07 -27.93
C PHE A 746 -1.57 -18.51 -28.36
N LYS A 747 -1.16 -18.72 -29.62
CA LYS A 747 -0.34 -19.87 -30.05
C LYS A 747 0.74 -19.43 -31.06
N SER A 748 1.85 -20.15 -30.96
CA SER A 748 3.20 -19.96 -31.50
C SER A 748 3.38 -19.74 -33.00
N ASP A 749 4.40 -18.93 -33.31
CA ASP A 749 5.29 -18.85 -34.47
C ASP A 749 4.72 -18.87 -35.91
N SER A 750 4.74 -17.71 -36.56
CA SER A 750 5.36 -17.51 -37.89
C SER A 750 5.40 -16.02 -38.27
N GLU A 751 6.45 -15.64 -39.01
CA GLU A 751 6.77 -14.31 -39.49
C GLU A 751 5.67 -13.67 -40.36
N GLY A 752 5.52 -12.35 -40.27
CA GLY A 752 4.70 -11.56 -41.19
C GLY A 752 4.49 -10.12 -40.71
N ASP A 753 5.26 -9.19 -41.26
CA ASP A 753 5.08 -7.74 -41.16
C ASP A 753 3.68 -7.30 -41.60
N VAL A 754 2.96 -6.50 -40.80
CA VAL A 754 2.08 -5.42 -41.29
C VAL A 754 1.90 -4.31 -40.24
N ASP A 755 2.14 -3.08 -40.69
CA ASP A 755 1.83 -1.78 -40.09
C ASP A 755 0.42 -1.64 -39.49
N VAL A 756 0.31 -1.06 -38.30
CA VAL A 756 -0.92 -0.36 -37.86
C VAL A 756 -0.52 0.95 -37.16
N ASN A 757 -0.98 2.05 -37.76
CA ASN A 757 -0.81 3.43 -37.32
C ASN A 757 -1.37 3.69 -35.90
N ASP A 758 -0.48 4.06 -34.98
CA ASP A 758 -0.84 4.70 -33.72
C ASP A 758 -0.81 6.22 -33.89
N GLU A 759 -1.95 6.89 -33.68
CA GLU A 759 -2.02 8.34 -33.56
C GLU A 759 -1.32 8.77 -32.25
N GLU A 760 -0.08 9.24 -32.38
CA GLU A 760 0.74 9.82 -31.33
C GLU A 760 0.06 11.04 -30.69
N ILE A 761 -0.16 10.97 -29.38
CA ILE A 761 -0.33 12.16 -28.54
C ILE A 761 0.97 12.31 -27.73
N GLU A 762 1.87 13.16 -28.23
CA GLU A 762 3.15 13.52 -27.62
C GLU A 762 2.97 14.17 -26.24
N TYR A 763 3.70 13.66 -25.25
CA TYR A 763 3.97 14.35 -24.00
C TYR A 763 5.46 14.22 -23.70
N GLU A 764 6.17 15.35 -23.70
CA GLU A 764 7.60 15.48 -23.43
C GLU A 764 7.92 15.13 -21.96
N ASP A 765 8.49 13.95 -21.73
CA ASP A 765 9.17 13.56 -20.48
C ASP A 765 10.64 13.98 -20.56
N ASP A 766 11.05 14.96 -19.76
CA ASP A 766 12.37 15.58 -19.86
C ASP A 766 13.17 15.38 -18.55
N GLU A 767 13.57 14.13 -18.22
CA GLU A 767 14.61 13.83 -17.21
C GLU A 767 15.56 12.69 -17.64
N ASN A 768 16.69 13.09 -18.26
CA ASN A 768 18.07 12.58 -18.20
C ASN A 768 18.39 11.11 -17.85
N GLU A 769 18.80 10.34 -18.87
CA GLU A 769 19.86 9.31 -18.76
C GLU A 769 20.80 9.40 -19.97
N VAL A 770 22.11 9.38 -19.72
CA VAL A 770 23.15 9.17 -20.73
C VAL A 770 23.55 7.71 -20.63
N GLY A 771 23.20 6.91 -21.64
CA GLY A 771 23.73 5.55 -21.78
C GLY A 771 25.21 5.62 -22.14
N VAL A 772 26.04 5.00 -21.33
CA VAL A 772 27.45 4.73 -21.64
C VAL A 772 27.52 3.24 -21.95
N ASP A 773 27.80 2.89 -23.20
CA ASP A 773 28.12 1.51 -23.56
C ASP A 773 29.47 1.11 -22.91
N PRO A 774 29.63 -0.12 -22.41
CA PRO A 774 30.91 -0.59 -21.89
C PRO A 774 31.90 -0.74 -23.04
N MET A 775 33.07 -0.12 -22.92
CA MET A 775 34.19 -0.35 -23.81
C MET A 775 34.87 -1.66 -23.37
N ASP A 776 34.95 -2.62 -24.28
CA ASP A 776 35.69 -3.88 -24.11
C ASP A 776 37.17 -3.60 -23.83
N ASP A 777 37.64 -4.01 -22.65
CA ASP A 777 39.05 -4.18 -22.34
C ASP A 777 39.49 -5.59 -22.79
N LEU A 778 40.30 -5.67 -23.85
CA LEU A 778 41.13 -6.83 -24.15
C LEU A 778 42.56 -6.39 -24.51
N ASP A 779 43.47 -6.90 -23.68
CA ASP A 779 44.81 -7.44 -23.94
C ASP A 779 46.03 -6.52 -24.17
N GLU A 780 46.89 -6.55 -23.14
CA GLU A 780 48.29 -7.04 -23.10
C GLU A 780 49.36 -6.59 -24.12
N ASP A 781 50.54 -6.35 -23.53
CA ASP A 781 51.91 -6.40 -24.06
C ASP A 781 52.45 -5.28 -24.97
N ALA A 782 53.35 -4.45 -24.40
CA ALA A 782 54.80 -4.60 -24.59
C ALA A 782 55.58 -3.28 -24.32
N ALA A 783 56.69 -3.44 -23.60
CA ALA A 783 57.83 -2.53 -23.36
C ALA A 783 57.69 -1.43 -22.29
#